data_AF-A0A971A5Y9-F1
#
_entry.id   AF-A0A971A5Y9-F1
#
_cell.length_a   1.000
_cell.length_b   1.000
_cell.length_c   1.000
_cell.angle_alpha   90.00
_cell.angle_beta   90.00
_cell.angle_gamma   90.00
#
_symmetry.space_group_name_H-M   'P 1'
#
loop_
_entity.id
_entity.type
_entity.pdbx_description
1 polymer ?
#
loop_
_entity_poly.entity_id
_entity_poly.type
_entity_poly.pdbx_seq_one_letter_code
_entity_poly.pdbx_strand_id
1 'polypeptide(L)'
;MNRWMKTAVVLTVTGMCICGVAVSGAEAKEQWRPGTQAYSFNRFTFYEAVAKTKSVGLSYIEAYPGQKLSQEDGDARLDHNMSAALRLQVKQMLAEQGIKLVNYGVVGLPNNEEECRKVFNFARDMGIETIVSEPPEDAIGLIDRLCQEYKIGVAIHNHPEPSHYWNPDTVMKVCEGRSKWIGACADTGHWSRSGIDPVEAVKKLGRAGRIRSLHFKDLNEFGNKGAHDVIWGTGKSKVGAVLAELAWQKFDGVFSIEYEYNWDNSVPEIAGCVDWFNRTASDLAVSKWEYLFDGKNLGAWDGEPQLWSVKDGFIRGETTPENPARGNTFLVYRGGAFGDFHLNLKFRIHSGNSGVQYRSKEFAQRRISGYQAEVENNPGTVGFLYDEGGRAWLVNVGDLMVIDGAGEKVVRGRVNDQKQLVEAGYYKDKDWNEYDIICQGNHLQHFLNGYQTMELIDNDRLTAPGDPQDRKGASQKGLLALQLHAGPPMIVDFKDIRVKRLCSAYGDAQLIFNGKDLDGWATSAGSGKANLWTAGRAKVASGDAKQLEQIEGDGELINLSPKHGESRDIYSTAKFSDCRIELEVMVPQGSNSGIYAMGEYEVQVLDSYGKMRMGSGDMGAIYGGFSPPVNASKKPGQWQQYVIEFRAPRFDADGNKTQNAEFVKVELNGCLLHKNLVMPQQTPGGLTGKESPVGPLMFQGNHGPVAYRNIIVKPLLN
;
A
#
# COMPACT_ATOMS: atom_id res chain seq x y z
N MET A 1 77.99 -22.30 24.12
CA MET A 1 78.09 -22.63 25.56
C MET A 1 77.41 -21.52 26.37
N ASN A 2 76.40 -21.90 27.15
CA ASN A 2 75.79 -21.27 28.32
C ASN A 2 75.71 -19.73 28.41
N ARG A 3 74.52 -19.13 28.27
CA ARG A 3 73.54 -18.83 29.36
C ARG A 3 74.13 -17.92 30.43
N TRP A 4 73.66 -16.68 30.55
CA TRP A 4 73.10 -16.06 31.77
C TRP A 4 72.34 -14.78 31.40
N MET A 5 71.10 -14.70 31.90
CA MET A 5 70.08 -13.65 31.71
C MET A 5 70.32 -12.43 32.61
N LYS A 6 69.84 -11.25 32.16
CA LYS A 6 68.96 -10.28 32.87
C LYS A 6 68.67 -9.08 31.92
N THR A 7 67.47 -8.90 31.32
CA THR A 7 66.29 -8.10 31.77
C THR A 7 66.66 -6.63 32.09
N ALA A 8 66.07 -5.54 31.54
CA ALA A 8 64.79 -5.27 30.88
C ALA A 8 64.80 -3.89 30.13
N VAL A 9 63.69 -3.61 29.43
CA VAL A 9 63.02 -2.31 29.11
C VAL A 9 62.69 -2.22 27.60
N VAL A 10 61.60 -2.85 27.16
CA VAL A 10 60.22 -2.30 27.00
C VAL A 10 60.07 -1.40 25.76
N LEU A 11 59.42 -1.95 24.73
CA LEU A 11 58.51 -1.20 23.87
C LEU A 11 57.29 -2.08 23.58
N THR A 12 56.13 -1.64 24.04
CA THR A 12 54.83 -2.29 23.97
C THR A 12 54.21 -2.05 22.59
N VAL A 13 53.95 -3.11 21.84
CA VAL A 13 52.91 -3.16 20.81
C VAL A 13 52.05 -4.39 21.09
N THR A 14 50.94 -4.18 21.77
CA THR A 14 49.90 -5.19 21.95
C THR A 14 49.10 -5.32 20.66
N GLY A 15 49.36 -6.39 19.91
CA GLY A 15 48.46 -6.87 18.87
C GLY A 15 47.18 -7.40 19.51
N MET A 16 46.04 -6.83 19.13
CA MET A 16 44.74 -7.25 19.61
C MET A 16 44.30 -8.49 18.79
N CYS A 17 44.25 -9.65 19.44
CA CYS A 17 43.63 -10.86 18.92
C CYS A 17 42.15 -10.59 18.63
N ILE A 18 41.76 -10.56 17.36
CA ILE A 18 40.35 -10.71 16.97
C ILE A 18 40.08 -12.22 16.90
N CYS A 19 39.57 -12.76 17.99
CA CYS A 19 38.91 -14.07 17.97
C CYS A 19 37.66 -13.94 17.10
N GLY A 20 37.72 -14.44 15.87
CA GLY A 20 36.55 -14.58 15.01
C GLY A 20 35.55 -15.52 15.68
N VAL A 21 34.48 -14.95 16.23
CA VAL A 21 33.29 -15.71 16.59
C VAL A 21 32.65 -16.13 15.26
N ALA A 22 32.82 -17.40 14.89
CA ALA A 22 32.00 -18.02 13.87
C ALA A 22 30.56 -18.05 14.39
N VAL A 23 29.78 -17.05 14.01
CA VAL A 23 28.33 -17.10 14.14
C VAL A 23 27.87 -18.16 13.15
N SER A 24 27.57 -19.36 13.66
CA SER A 24 26.76 -20.33 12.93
C SER A 24 25.36 -19.74 12.78
N GLY A 25 25.16 -18.97 11.71
CA GLY A 25 23.83 -18.54 11.31
C GLY A 25 23.06 -19.78 10.89
N ALA A 26 22.06 -20.17 11.69
CA ALA A 26 20.94 -20.90 11.11
C ALA A 26 20.38 -19.97 10.02
N GLU A 27 20.45 -20.39 8.74
CA GLU A 27 19.80 -19.67 7.65
C GLU A 27 18.34 -19.42 8.06
N ALA A 28 17.95 -18.15 8.11
CA ALA A 28 16.57 -17.79 8.40
C ALA A 28 15.68 -18.44 7.34
N LYS A 29 14.69 -19.21 7.77
CA LYS A 29 13.74 -19.86 6.86
C LYS A 29 13.06 -18.79 6.00
N GLU A 30 13.28 -18.81 4.69
CA GLU A 30 12.59 -17.91 3.75
C GLU A 30 11.09 -18.19 3.77
N GLN A 31 10.29 -17.22 4.22
CA GLN A 31 8.84 -17.35 4.37
C GLN A 31 8.14 -17.39 3.00
N TRP A 32 8.56 -16.54 2.06
CA TRP A 32 7.96 -16.43 0.73
C TRP A 32 8.99 -16.82 -0.33
N ARG A 33 8.69 -17.92 -1.02
CA ARG A 33 9.65 -18.59 -1.91
C ARG A 33 9.14 -18.51 -3.35
N PRO A 34 9.45 -17.45 -4.11
CA PRO A 34 9.11 -17.38 -5.52
C PRO A 34 9.93 -18.40 -6.31
N GLY A 35 9.28 -19.13 -7.20
CA GLY A 35 9.92 -20.10 -8.09
C GLY A 35 9.18 -20.17 -9.41
N THR A 36 9.77 -20.73 -10.46
CA THR A 36 9.02 -20.94 -11.70
C THR A 36 8.25 -22.25 -11.65
N GLN A 37 7.05 -22.29 -12.22
CA GLN A 37 6.43 -23.51 -12.71
C GLN A 37 7.11 -23.86 -14.04
N ALA A 38 7.78 -25.01 -14.13
CA ALA A 38 8.55 -25.44 -15.31
C ALA A 38 7.69 -25.55 -16.59
N TYR A 39 6.37 -25.64 -16.48
CA TYR A 39 5.43 -25.61 -17.60
C TYR A 39 5.47 -24.28 -18.36
N SER A 40 5.85 -23.17 -17.71
CA SER A 40 6.17 -21.90 -18.38
C SER A 40 7.24 -22.06 -19.47
N PHE A 41 8.05 -23.12 -19.36
CA PHE A 41 9.11 -23.50 -20.28
C PHE A 41 8.84 -24.87 -20.92
N ASN A 42 7.57 -25.25 -21.17
CA ASN A 42 7.21 -26.55 -21.74
C ASN A 42 7.75 -26.80 -23.17
N ARG A 43 8.30 -25.78 -23.83
CA ARG A 43 9.02 -25.86 -25.13
C ARG A 43 10.51 -26.20 -24.98
N PHE A 44 10.99 -26.22 -23.74
CA PHE A 44 12.37 -26.47 -23.38
C PHE A 44 12.49 -27.72 -22.52
N THR A 45 13.70 -28.26 -22.44
CA THR A 45 14.06 -29.34 -21.53
C THR A 45 14.02 -28.85 -20.07
N PHE A 46 13.96 -29.78 -19.12
CA PHE A 46 13.97 -29.45 -17.70
C PHE A 46 15.28 -28.75 -17.29
N TYR A 47 16.42 -29.12 -17.88
CA TYR A 47 17.70 -28.48 -17.57
C TYR A 47 17.74 -27.03 -18.09
N GLU A 48 17.19 -26.79 -19.29
CA GLU A 48 17.01 -25.44 -19.80
C GLU A 48 16.02 -24.63 -18.96
N ALA A 49 14.93 -25.25 -18.49
CA ALA A 49 13.99 -24.62 -17.56
C ALA A 49 14.70 -24.18 -16.27
N VAL A 50 15.49 -25.06 -15.65
CA VAL A 50 16.30 -24.76 -14.45
C VAL A 50 17.30 -23.63 -14.71
N ALA A 51 17.97 -23.64 -15.87
CA ALA A 51 18.88 -22.55 -16.25
C ALA A 51 18.15 -21.21 -16.41
N LYS A 52 16.95 -21.20 -17.01
CA LYS A 52 16.12 -20.00 -17.15
C LYS A 52 15.61 -19.49 -15.80
N THR A 53 15.17 -20.38 -14.90
CA THR A 53 14.81 -20.05 -13.52
C THR A 53 15.95 -19.34 -12.80
N LYS A 54 17.17 -19.88 -12.92
CA LYS A 54 18.37 -19.27 -12.35
C LYS A 54 18.69 -17.92 -12.96
N SER A 55 18.53 -17.77 -14.29
CA SER A 55 18.86 -16.51 -14.98
C SER A 55 18.00 -15.32 -14.56
N VAL A 56 16.81 -15.56 -14.00
CA VAL A 56 15.93 -14.51 -13.45
C VAL A 56 16.09 -14.34 -11.93
N GLY A 57 17.14 -14.93 -11.34
CA GLY A 57 17.48 -14.76 -9.93
C GLY A 57 16.66 -15.59 -8.94
N LEU A 58 15.96 -16.64 -9.41
CA LEU A 58 15.17 -17.51 -8.54
C LEU A 58 15.94 -18.76 -8.13
N SER A 59 15.63 -19.26 -6.93
CA SER A 59 16.28 -20.45 -6.33
C SER A 59 15.34 -21.66 -6.22
N TYR A 60 14.09 -21.53 -6.68
CA TYR A 60 13.06 -22.54 -6.52
C TYR A 60 12.40 -22.87 -7.86
N ILE A 61 12.04 -24.13 -8.06
CA ILE A 61 11.29 -24.60 -9.22
C ILE A 61 10.21 -25.60 -8.81
N GLU A 62 9.05 -25.50 -9.47
CA GLU A 62 8.02 -26.53 -9.49
C GLU A 62 8.10 -27.27 -10.82
N ALA A 63 8.13 -28.60 -10.79
CA ALA A 63 8.23 -29.38 -12.02
C ALA A 63 6.93 -30.10 -12.38
N TYR A 64 6.68 -30.28 -13.67
CA TYR A 64 5.52 -31.02 -14.18
C TYR A 64 5.92 -32.39 -14.73
N PRO A 65 5.05 -33.41 -14.65
CA PRO A 65 5.32 -34.74 -15.19
C PRO A 65 5.54 -34.72 -16.70
N GLY A 66 6.61 -35.39 -17.15
CA GLY A 66 6.82 -35.73 -18.55
C GLY A 66 7.69 -34.74 -19.34
N GLN A 67 8.25 -33.71 -18.72
CA GLN A 67 9.20 -32.81 -19.38
C GLN A 67 10.48 -33.56 -19.76
N LYS A 68 11.01 -33.37 -20.98
CA LYS A 68 12.29 -33.97 -21.39
C LYS A 68 13.42 -33.44 -20.50
N LEU A 69 14.35 -34.28 -20.05
CA LEU A 69 15.40 -33.87 -19.11
C LEU A 69 16.40 -32.90 -19.73
N SER A 70 17.04 -33.32 -20.82
CA SER A 70 18.07 -32.57 -21.56
C SER A 70 18.14 -33.10 -23.00
N GLN A 71 18.99 -32.50 -23.84
CA GLN A 71 19.24 -33.04 -25.18
C GLN A 71 20.12 -34.30 -25.10
N GLU A 72 21.03 -34.35 -24.13
CA GLU A 72 21.99 -35.44 -23.92
C GLU A 72 21.35 -36.71 -23.35
N ASP A 73 20.25 -36.57 -22.60
CA ASP A 73 19.52 -37.68 -21.97
C ASP A 73 18.48 -38.35 -22.90
N GLY A 74 18.45 -37.97 -24.19
CA GLY A 74 17.59 -38.57 -25.21
C GLY A 74 16.09 -38.40 -24.92
N ASP A 75 15.36 -39.51 -24.76
CA ASP A 75 13.92 -39.52 -24.48
C ASP A 75 13.59 -39.62 -22.98
N ALA A 76 14.59 -39.53 -22.10
CA ALA A 76 14.35 -39.51 -20.66
C ALA A 76 13.52 -38.28 -20.26
N ARG A 77 12.55 -38.51 -19.36
CA ARG A 77 11.61 -37.49 -18.89
C ARG A 77 11.65 -37.36 -17.39
N LEU A 78 11.38 -36.16 -16.91
CA LEU A 78 11.17 -35.90 -15.49
C LEU A 78 9.77 -36.37 -15.09
N ASP A 79 9.68 -37.53 -14.43
CA ASP A 79 8.44 -38.00 -13.82
C ASP A 79 8.69 -39.03 -12.69
N HIS A 80 7.62 -39.46 -12.03
CA HIS A 80 7.66 -40.39 -10.91
C HIS A 80 8.04 -41.83 -11.29
N ASN A 81 8.22 -42.15 -12.57
CA ASN A 81 8.68 -43.45 -13.07
C ASN A 81 10.17 -43.47 -13.41
N MET A 82 10.88 -42.35 -13.25
CA MET A 82 12.33 -42.28 -13.44
C MET A 82 13.09 -43.30 -12.60
N SER A 83 14.17 -43.85 -13.16
CA SER A 83 15.10 -44.70 -12.42
C SER A 83 15.80 -43.94 -11.29
N ALA A 84 16.25 -44.65 -10.26
CA ALA A 84 17.00 -44.03 -9.15
C ALA A 84 18.29 -43.32 -9.62
N ALA A 85 18.93 -43.83 -10.69
CA ALA A 85 20.12 -43.21 -11.29
C ALA A 85 19.79 -41.85 -11.92
N LEU A 86 18.71 -41.77 -12.69
CA LEU A 86 18.27 -40.49 -13.28
C LEU A 86 17.83 -39.50 -12.19
N ARG A 87 17.14 -39.97 -11.13
CA ARG A 87 16.79 -39.10 -9.99
C ARG A 87 18.03 -38.56 -9.28
N LEU A 88 19.08 -39.37 -9.12
CA LEU A 88 20.34 -38.92 -8.56
C LEU A 88 21.01 -37.85 -9.46
N GLN A 89 21.05 -38.07 -10.77
CA GLN A 89 21.58 -37.12 -11.75
C GLN A 89 20.85 -35.77 -11.68
N VAL A 90 19.51 -35.79 -11.67
CA VAL A 90 18.71 -34.56 -11.55
C VAL A 90 18.98 -33.85 -10.22
N LYS A 91 19.07 -34.59 -9.11
CA LYS A 91 19.40 -34.00 -7.80
C LYS A 91 20.77 -33.33 -7.79
N GLN A 92 21.77 -33.95 -8.42
CA GLN A 92 23.11 -33.38 -8.56
C GLN A 92 23.08 -32.10 -9.40
N MET A 93 22.42 -32.13 -10.55
CA MET A 93 22.27 -30.96 -11.42
C MET A 93 21.56 -29.80 -10.70
N LEU A 94 20.46 -30.08 -10.00
CA LEU A 94 19.74 -29.07 -9.20
C LEU A 94 20.65 -28.45 -8.13
N ALA A 95 21.41 -29.28 -7.41
CA ALA A 95 22.35 -28.83 -6.39
C ALA A 95 23.49 -27.97 -6.98
N GLU A 96 24.07 -28.38 -8.11
CA GLU A 96 25.09 -27.62 -8.84
C GLU A 96 24.56 -26.27 -9.33
N GLN A 97 23.28 -26.21 -9.72
CA GLN A 97 22.65 -24.97 -10.12
C GLN A 97 22.21 -24.10 -8.94
N GLY A 98 22.20 -24.63 -7.71
CA GLY A 98 21.65 -23.92 -6.54
C GLY A 98 20.13 -23.77 -6.61
N ILE A 99 19.44 -24.67 -7.31
CA ILE A 99 17.98 -24.65 -7.48
C ILE A 99 17.36 -25.77 -6.66
N LYS A 100 16.35 -25.46 -5.86
CA LYS A 100 15.57 -26.43 -5.09
C LYS A 100 14.27 -26.76 -5.81
N LEU A 101 14.04 -28.06 -6.05
CA LEU A 101 12.75 -28.57 -6.49
C LEU A 101 11.79 -28.63 -5.28
N VAL A 102 10.77 -27.77 -5.27
CA VAL A 102 9.89 -27.59 -4.09
C VAL A 102 8.52 -28.22 -4.26
N ASN A 103 7.97 -28.17 -5.46
CA ASN A 103 6.65 -28.71 -5.80
C ASN A 103 6.74 -29.62 -7.02
N TYR A 104 5.74 -30.49 -7.18
CA TYR A 104 5.61 -31.34 -8.36
C TYR A 104 4.16 -31.53 -8.78
N GLY A 105 3.84 -31.13 -10.02
CA GLY A 105 2.52 -31.26 -10.61
C GLY A 105 2.28 -30.31 -11.80
N VAL A 106 1.07 -30.22 -12.32
CA VAL A 106 -0.14 -30.91 -11.88
C VAL A 106 -0.08 -32.40 -12.26
N VAL A 107 -0.05 -33.30 -11.28
CA VAL A 107 0.07 -34.76 -11.48
C VAL A 107 -1.21 -35.48 -11.08
N GLY A 108 -1.57 -36.54 -11.80
CA GLY A 108 -2.73 -37.38 -11.46
C GLY A 108 -2.50 -38.18 -10.17
N LEU A 109 -3.52 -38.21 -9.30
CA LEU A 109 -3.58 -39.06 -8.12
C LEU A 109 -4.93 -39.82 -8.14
N PRO A 110 -5.00 -41.00 -8.76
CA PRO A 110 -6.24 -41.77 -8.85
C PRO A 110 -6.61 -42.40 -7.48
N ASN A 111 -7.80 -42.98 -7.38
CA ASN A 111 -8.18 -43.80 -6.22
C ASN A 111 -7.50 -45.19 -6.27
N ASN A 112 -6.18 -45.19 -6.38
CA ASN A 112 -5.32 -46.37 -6.44
C ASN A 112 -4.06 -46.11 -5.61
N GLU A 113 -3.90 -46.87 -4.53
CA GLU A 113 -2.83 -46.65 -3.57
C GLU A 113 -1.44 -46.90 -4.14
N GLU A 114 -1.27 -47.89 -5.02
CA GLU A 114 0.02 -48.21 -5.64
C GLU A 114 0.49 -47.05 -6.53
N GLU A 115 -0.39 -46.52 -7.38
CA GLU A 115 -0.08 -45.39 -8.26
C GLU A 115 0.20 -44.11 -7.46
N CYS A 116 -0.60 -43.81 -6.44
CA CYS A 116 -0.31 -42.68 -5.56
C CYS A 116 1.04 -42.85 -4.86
N ARG A 117 1.37 -44.05 -4.35
CA ARG A 117 2.64 -44.31 -3.66
C ARG A 117 3.84 -44.09 -4.58
N LYS A 118 3.76 -44.32 -5.89
CA LYS A 118 4.85 -43.98 -6.83
C LYS A 118 5.15 -42.48 -6.78
N VAL A 119 4.10 -41.64 -6.85
CA VAL A 119 4.23 -40.17 -6.77
C VAL A 119 4.77 -39.73 -5.41
N PHE A 120 4.24 -40.24 -4.30
CA PHE A 120 4.71 -39.88 -2.95
C PHE A 120 6.15 -40.34 -2.68
N ASN A 121 6.54 -41.53 -3.16
CA ASN A 121 7.91 -42.01 -3.04
C ASN A 121 8.88 -41.15 -3.86
N PHE A 122 8.50 -40.77 -5.08
CA PHE A 122 9.25 -39.83 -5.91
C PHE A 122 9.39 -38.48 -5.20
N ALA A 123 8.30 -37.92 -4.69
CA ALA A 123 8.31 -36.65 -3.98
C ALA A 123 9.26 -36.68 -2.77
N ARG A 124 9.21 -37.75 -1.96
CA ARG A 124 10.13 -37.96 -0.84
C ARG A 124 11.59 -38.04 -1.28
N ASP A 125 11.90 -38.81 -2.34
CA ASP A 125 13.27 -39.01 -2.83
C ASP A 125 13.89 -37.73 -3.42
N MET A 126 13.04 -36.91 -4.04
CA MET A 126 13.45 -35.65 -4.66
C MET A 126 13.40 -34.44 -3.71
N GLY A 127 12.92 -34.63 -2.47
CA GLY A 127 12.82 -33.57 -1.46
C GLY A 127 11.68 -32.57 -1.71
N ILE A 128 10.65 -32.98 -2.46
CA ILE A 128 9.47 -32.17 -2.77
C ILE A 128 8.59 -32.03 -1.51
N GLU A 129 8.14 -30.80 -1.26
CA GLU A 129 7.34 -30.44 -0.09
C GLU A 129 5.83 -30.58 -0.36
N THR A 130 5.41 -30.26 -1.59
CA THR A 130 4.00 -30.25 -2.00
C THR A 130 3.81 -30.91 -3.36
N ILE A 131 2.87 -31.85 -3.43
CA ILE A 131 2.39 -32.43 -4.68
C ILE A 131 1.19 -31.60 -5.13
N VAL A 132 1.20 -31.11 -6.37
CA VAL A 132 0.09 -30.36 -6.97
C VAL A 132 -0.72 -31.32 -7.84
N SER A 133 -2.04 -31.39 -7.63
CA SER A 133 -2.88 -32.43 -8.25
C SER A 133 -4.33 -31.99 -8.45
N GLU A 134 -5.03 -32.66 -9.36
CA GLU A 134 -6.49 -32.59 -9.53
C GLU A 134 -7.10 -33.99 -9.42
N PRO A 135 -7.15 -34.56 -8.20
CA PRO A 135 -7.61 -35.92 -7.99
C PRO A 135 -9.14 -36.02 -8.12
N PRO A 136 -9.71 -37.20 -8.44
CA PRO A 136 -11.15 -37.41 -8.25
C PRO A 136 -11.52 -37.39 -6.75
N GLU A 137 -12.73 -36.94 -6.40
CA GLU A 137 -13.14 -36.76 -4.99
C GLU A 137 -13.03 -38.06 -4.16
N ASP A 138 -13.29 -39.22 -4.79
CA ASP A 138 -13.25 -40.52 -4.14
C ASP A 138 -11.83 -40.96 -3.74
N ALA A 139 -10.79 -40.36 -4.35
CA ALA A 139 -9.40 -40.58 -3.98
C ALA A 139 -8.95 -39.74 -2.77
N ILE A 140 -9.65 -38.66 -2.41
CA ILE A 140 -9.20 -37.69 -1.38
C ILE A 140 -8.94 -38.37 -0.03
N GLY A 141 -9.76 -39.35 0.35
CA GLY A 141 -9.56 -40.09 1.61
C GLY A 141 -8.27 -40.93 1.64
N LEU A 142 -7.94 -41.57 0.53
CA LEU A 142 -6.66 -42.27 0.33
C LEU A 142 -5.49 -41.28 0.35
N ILE A 143 -5.61 -40.17 -0.39
CA ILE A 143 -4.57 -39.16 -0.51
C ILE A 143 -4.27 -38.51 0.84
N ASP A 144 -5.28 -38.15 1.63
CA ASP A 144 -5.10 -37.55 2.96
C ASP A 144 -4.35 -38.48 3.92
N ARG A 145 -4.63 -39.80 3.85
CA ARG A 145 -3.88 -40.81 4.60
C ARG A 145 -2.41 -40.87 4.16
N LEU A 146 -2.14 -40.87 2.85
CA LEU A 146 -0.77 -40.85 2.34
C LEU A 146 -0.03 -39.55 2.69
N CYS A 147 -0.69 -38.39 2.63
CA CYS A 147 -0.11 -37.13 3.08
C CYS A 147 0.35 -37.20 4.54
N GLN A 148 -0.47 -37.79 5.41
CA GLN A 148 -0.14 -37.97 6.82
C GLN A 148 0.97 -38.99 7.05
N GLU A 149 1.05 -40.04 6.24
CA GLU A 149 2.12 -41.04 6.30
C GLU A 149 3.46 -40.46 5.86
N TYR A 150 3.49 -39.80 4.69
CA TYR A 150 4.72 -39.28 4.09
C TYR A 150 5.13 -37.90 4.62
N LYS A 151 4.23 -37.18 5.29
CA LYS A 151 4.42 -35.77 5.69
C LYS A 151 4.66 -34.84 4.50
N ILE A 152 3.99 -35.11 3.39
CA ILE A 152 4.03 -34.33 2.14
C ILE A 152 2.64 -33.75 1.91
N GLY A 153 2.57 -32.47 1.59
CA GLY A 153 1.29 -31.80 1.32
C GLY A 153 0.74 -32.16 -0.07
N VAL A 154 -0.58 -32.15 -0.20
CA VAL A 154 -1.24 -32.15 -1.52
C VAL A 154 -2.03 -30.86 -1.69
N ALA A 155 -1.75 -30.19 -2.79
CA ALA A 155 -2.36 -28.93 -3.20
C ALA A 155 -3.26 -29.18 -4.41
N ILE A 156 -4.57 -29.03 -4.20
CA ILE A 156 -5.61 -29.20 -5.21
C ILE A 156 -5.57 -27.99 -6.13
N HIS A 157 -5.21 -28.21 -7.40
CA HIS A 157 -5.10 -27.15 -8.39
C HIS A 157 -6.46 -26.83 -9.02
N ASN A 158 -6.68 -25.55 -9.35
CA ASN A 158 -7.92 -25.08 -9.94
C ASN A 158 -7.72 -24.63 -11.39
N HIS A 159 -8.24 -25.37 -12.38
CA HIS A 159 -8.36 -24.88 -13.77
C HIS A 159 -9.62 -24.04 -13.99
N PRO A 160 -9.72 -23.26 -15.09
CA PRO A 160 -10.90 -22.45 -15.39
C PRO A 160 -12.17 -23.29 -15.52
N GLU A 161 -13.32 -22.68 -15.27
CA GLU A 161 -14.61 -23.31 -15.55
C GLU A 161 -14.74 -23.70 -17.06
N PRO A 162 -15.27 -24.88 -17.42
CA PRO A 162 -15.70 -25.96 -16.54
C PRO A 162 -14.52 -26.88 -16.18
N SER A 163 -14.15 -26.90 -14.91
CA SER A 163 -13.31 -27.95 -14.31
C SER A 163 -13.98 -28.37 -12.99
N HIS A 164 -13.51 -29.41 -12.32
CA HIS A 164 -14.15 -29.82 -11.07
C HIS A 164 -13.82 -28.85 -9.91
N TYR A 165 -12.55 -28.46 -9.79
CA TYR A 165 -12.05 -27.60 -8.71
C TYR A 165 -11.94 -26.11 -9.05
N TRP A 166 -12.57 -25.66 -10.14
CA TRP A 166 -12.51 -24.25 -10.59
C TRP A 166 -12.93 -23.22 -9.52
N ASN A 167 -13.79 -23.61 -8.58
CA ASN A 167 -14.32 -22.75 -7.54
C ASN A 167 -13.68 -23.07 -6.17
N PRO A 168 -13.25 -22.06 -5.39
CA PRO A 168 -12.68 -22.29 -4.06
C PRO A 168 -13.62 -23.02 -3.08
N ASP A 169 -14.94 -22.95 -3.28
CA ASP A 169 -15.92 -23.68 -2.47
C ASP A 169 -15.83 -25.20 -2.65
N THR A 170 -15.55 -25.68 -3.86
CA THR A 170 -15.32 -27.10 -4.10
C THR A 170 -14.08 -27.57 -3.34
N VAL A 171 -13.01 -26.77 -3.37
CA VAL A 171 -11.76 -27.08 -2.64
C VAL A 171 -11.99 -27.08 -1.13
N MET A 172 -12.74 -26.11 -0.60
CA MET A 172 -13.12 -26.09 0.81
C MET A 172 -13.88 -27.34 1.22
N LYS A 173 -14.89 -27.73 0.43
CA LYS A 173 -15.72 -28.91 0.68
C LYS A 173 -14.89 -30.20 0.76
N VAL A 174 -13.96 -30.42 -0.17
CA VAL A 174 -13.11 -31.63 -0.13
C VAL A 174 -12.09 -31.60 1.01
N CYS A 175 -11.76 -30.41 1.54
CA CYS A 175 -10.91 -30.26 2.72
C CYS A 175 -11.65 -30.50 4.05
N GLU A 176 -12.97 -30.52 4.07
CA GLU A 176 -13.76 -30.70 5.31
C GLU A 176 -13.45 -32.04 5.97
N GLY A 177 -13.13 -32.00 7.27
CA GLY A 177 -12.77 -33.19 8.04
C GLY A 177 -11.44 -33.85 7.64
N ARG A 178 -10.67 -33.26 6.71
CA ARG A 178 -9.34 -33.76 6.29
C ARG A 178 -8.21 -33.11 7.05
N SER A 179 -7.07 -33.80 7.12
CA SER A 179 -5.88 -33.28 7.77
C SER A 179 -5.45 -31.96 7.13
N LYS A 180 -4.64 -31.17 7.85
CA LYS A 180 -4.10 -29.92 7.32
C LYS A 180 -3.35 -30.12 6.00
N TRP A 181 -2.80 -31.32 5.75
CA TRP A 181 -1.95 -31.63 4.59
C TRP A 181 -2.65 -31.44 3.24
N ILE A 182 -3.97 -31.54 3.20
CA ILE A 182 -4.78 -31.22 2.02
C ILE A 182 -5.16 -29.73 2.02
N GLY A 183 -4.92 -29.07 0.90
CA GLY A 183 -5.34 -27.69 0.64
C GLY A 183 -5.31 -27.37 -0.85
N ALA A 184 -5.28 -26.10 -1.20
CA ALA A 184 -5.27 -25.58 -2.56
C ALA A 184 -3.85 -25.31 -3.08
N CYS A 185 -3.64 -25.57 -4.37
CA CYS A 185 -2.71 -24.81 -5.18
C CYS A 185 -3.53 -23.67 -5.79
N ALA A 186 -3.43 -22.48 -5.19
CA ALA A 186 -4.25 -21.35 -5.57
C ALA A 186 -3.77 -20.76 -6.90
N ASP A 187 -4.45 -21.08 -8.00
CA ASP A 187 -4.21 -20.43 -9.29
C ASP A 187 -5.06 -19.15 -9.41
N THR A 188 -4.39 -17.99 -9.33
CA THR A 188 -5.05 -16.68 -9.36
C THR A 188 -5.53 -16.29 -10.76
N GLY A 189 -4.89 -16.80 -11.80
CA GLY A 189 -5.28 -16.57 -13.19
C GLY A 189 -6.54 -17.35 -13.55
N HIS A 190 -6.62 -18.62 -13.19
CA HIS A 190 -7.77 -19.47 -13.49
C HIS A 190 -9.05 -19.04 -12.77
N TRP A 191 -8.95 -18.53 -11.54
CA TRP A 191 -10.09 -17.84 -10.89
C TRP A 191 -10.49 -16.58 -11.66
N SER A 192 -9.53 -15.75 -12.07
CA SER A 192 -9.80 -14.56 -12.87
C SER A 192 -10.49 -14.89 -14.20
N ARG A 193 -10.04 -15.93 -14.91
CA ARG A 193 -10.67 -16.46 -16.14
C ARG A 193 -12.12 -16.90 -15.90
N SER A 194 -12.41 -17.40 -14.71
CA SER A 194 -13.75 -17.87 -14.30
C SER A 194 -14.62 -16.79 -13.65
N GLY A 195 -14.17 -15.53 -13.65
CA GLY A 195 -14.90 -14.42 -13.03
C GLY A 195 -14.93 -14.45 -11.50
N ILE A 196 -14.07 -15.26 -10.87
CA ILE A 196 -13.90 -15.31 -9.42
C ILE A 196 -12.81 -14.32 -9.02
N ASP A 197 -13.10 -13.47 -8.04
CA ASP A 197 -12.09 -12.56 -7.47
C ASP A 197 -11.01 -13.35 -6.72
N PRO A 198 -9.74 -13.36 -7.17
CA PRO A 198 -8.68 -14.10 -6.52
C PRO A 198 -8.42 -13.66 -5.08
N VAL A 199 -8.68 -12.40 -4.75
CA VAL A 199 -8.50 -11.88 -3.37
C VAL A 199 -9.49 -12.55 -2.42
N GLU A 200 -10.74 -12.68 -2.82
CA GLU A 200 -11.77 -13.29 -1.98
C GLU A 200 -11.61 -14.83 -1.91
N ALA A 201 -11.12 -15.45 -2.98
CA ALA A 201 -10.75 -16.87 -2.97
C ALA A 201 -9.59 -17.16 -2.00
N VAL A 202 -8.52 -16.35 -2.07
CA VAL A 202 -7.38 -16.44 -1.15
C VAL A 202 -7.78 -16.12 0.29
N LYS A 203 -8.63 -15.12 0.53
CA LYS A 203 -9.22 -14.86 1.86
C LYS A 203 -9.89 -16.11 2.42
N LYS A 204 -10.78 -16.72 1.65
CA LYS A 204 -11.58 -17.89 2.06
C LYS A 204 -10.68 -19.07 2.43
N LEU A 205 -9.84 -19.52 1.48
CA LEU A 205 -8.99 -20.70 1.67
C LEU A 205 -7.91 -20.46 2.72
N GLY A 206 -7.30 -19.28 2.69
CA GLY A 206 -6.19 -18.94 3.55
C GLY A 206 -6.57 -18.74 5.01
N ARG A 207 -7.71 -18.10 5.31
CA ARG A 207 -8.25 -17.98 6.68
C ARG A 207 -8.59 -19.35 7.29
N ALA A 208 -8.97 -20.30 6.45
CA ALA A 208 -9.18 -21.70 6.84
C ALA A 208 -7.87 -22.51 6.97
N GLY A 209 -6.70 -21.91 6.67
CA GLY A 209 -5.41 -22.59 6.68
C GLY A 209 -5.25 -23.62 5.56
N ARG A 210 -5.93 -23.40 4.42
CA ARG A 210 -6.04 -24.36 3.31
C ARG A 210 -5.30 -23.94 2.05
N ILE A 211 -4.38 -22.98 2.08
CA ILE A 211 -3.46 -22.72 0.95
C ILE A 211 -2.15 -23.47 1.20
N ARG A 212 -1.66 -24.23 0.20
CA ARG A 212 -0.38 -24.96 0.25
C ARG A 212 0.69 -24.36 -0.63
N SER A 213 0.30 -23.96 -1.84
CA SER A 213 1.13 -23.32 -2.85
C SER A 213 0.26 -22.44 -3.72
N LEU A 214 0.89 -21.67 -4.61
CA LEU A 214 0.20 -20.88 -5.61
C LEU A 214 0.77 -21.14 -6.99
N HIS A 215 -0.11 -21.16 -7.99
CA HIS A 215 0.24 -20.85 -9.37
C HIS A 215 -0.12 -19.38 -9.57
N PHE A 216 0.86 -18.50 -9.34
CA PHE A 216 0.61 -17.08 -9.20
C PHE A 216 0.68 -16.39 -10.56
N LYS A 217 -0.42 -15.75 -10.96
CA LYS A 217 -0.63 -15.23 -12.32
C LYS A 217 -1.38 -13.91 -12.27
N ASP A 218 -1.04 -13.03 -13.19
CA ASP A 218 -1.79 -11.82 -13.49
C ASP A 218 -2.20 -11.82 -14.96
N LEU A 219 -3.43 -11.44 -15.25
CA LEU A 219 -4.01 -11.56 -16.58
C LEU A 219 -4.32 -10.21 -17.21
N ASN A 220 -4.23 -10.13 -18.54
CA ASN A 220 -4.58 -8.92 -19.28
C ASN A 220 -6.06 -8.51 -19.09
N GLU A 221 -6.96 -9.47 -18.83
CA GLU A 221 -8.40 -9.28 -18.68
C GLU A 221 -8.97 -10.11 -17.51
N PHE A 222 -10.09 -9.66 -16.94
CA PHE A 222 -10.84 -10.38 -15.90
C PHE A 222 -12.15 -10.92 -16.46
N GLY A 223 -12.55 -12.14 -16.07
CA GLY A 223 -13.79 -12.79 -16.52
C GLY A 223 -13.76 -13.30 -17.97
N ASN A 224 -12.57 -13.38 -18.58
CA ASN A 224 -12.39 -13.87 -19.95
C ASN A 224 -11.54 -15.15 -19.93
N LYS A 225 -12.10 -16.27 -20.44
CA LYS A 225 -11.38 -17.56 -20.52
C LYS A 225 -10.16 -17.53 -21.44
N GLY A 226 -10.16 -16.66 -22.45
CA GLY A 226 -9.04 -16.46 -23.38
C GLY A 226 -7.98 -15.47 -22.89
N ALA A 227 -8.14 -14.90 -21.69
CA ALA A 227 -7.15 -13.99 -21.13
C ALA A 227 -5.80 -14.68 -20.96
N HIS A 228 -4.74 -13.99 -21.38
CA HIS A 228 -3.37 -14.48 -21.30
C HIS A 228 -2.62 -13.80 -20.17
N ASP A 229 -1.52 -14.42 -19.77
CA ASP A 229 -0.69 -13.94 -18.67
C ASP A 229 0.08 -12.68 -19.09
N VAL A 230 0.26 -11.77 -18.14
CA VAL A 230 1.03 -10.54 -18.27
C VAL A 230 1.97 -10.38 -17.08
N ILE A 231 2.94 -9.47 -17.20
CA ILE A 231 3.84 -9.12 -16.10
C ILE A 231 3.01 -8.77 -14.86
N TRP A 232 3.34 -9.38 -13.73
CA TRP A 232 2.59 -9.16 -12.49
C TRP A 232 2.51 -7.68 -12.13
N GLY A 233 1.32 -7.24 -11.72
CA GLY A 233 1.04 -5.84 -11.39
C GLY A 233 0.60 -4.99 -12.57
N THR A 234 0.61 -5.52 -13.78
CA THR A 234 0.12 -4.83 -14.99
C THR A 234 -1.28 -5.31 -15.42
N GLY A 235 -1.75 -6.42 -14.85
CA GLY A 235 -3.00 -7.06 -15.22
C GLY A 235 -4.21 -6.68 -14.38
N LYS A 236 -5.23 -7.53 -14.42
CA LYS A 236 -6.57 -7.34 -13.85
C LYS A 236 -6.89 -8.38 -12.77
N SER A 237 -5.95 -9.24 -12.39
CA SER A 237 -6.15 -10.29 -11.38
C SER A 237 -5.92 -9.82 -9.94
N LYS A 238 -5.69 -8.52 -9.74
CA LYS A 238 -5.51 -7.87 -8.41
C LYS A 238 -4.36 -8.48 -7.59
N VAL A 239 -3.30 -8.95 -8.24
CA VAL A 239 -2.19 -9.70 -7.59
C VAL A 239 -1.52 -8.95 -6.43
N GLY A 240 -1.45 -7.61 -6.46
CA GLY A 240 -0.95 -6.83 -5.32
C GLY A 240 -1.82 -6.96 -4.07
N ALA A 241 -3.15 -6.97 -4.23
CA ALA A 241 -4.09 -7.19 -3.13
C ALA A 241 -4.06 -8.65 -2.65
N VAL A 242 -3.81 -9.61 -3.56
CA VAL A 242 -3.62 -11.01 -3.19
C VAL A 242 -2.37 -11.17 -2.32
N LEU A 243 -1.23 -10.57 -2.70
CA LEU A 243 -0.02 -10.58 -1.86
C LEU A 243 -0.26 -9.94 -0.49
N ALA A 244 -0.97 -8.80 -0.45
CA ALA A 244 -1.30 -8.15 0.82
C ALA A 244 -2.15 -9.04 1.74
N GLU A 245 -3.11 -9.78 1.17
CA GLU A 245 -3.90 -10.75 1.93
C GLU A 245 -3.05 -11.94 2.40
N LEU A 246 -2.17 -12.50 1.57
CA LEU A 246 -1.28 -13.59 1.98
C LEU A 246 -0.32 -13.15 3.09
N ALA A 247 0.14 -11.89 3.05
CA ALA A 247 0.96 -11.30 4.12
C ALA A 247 0.18 -11.24 5.43
N TRP A 248 -1.09 -10.82 5.34
CA TRP A 248 -1.97 -10.80 6.50
C TRP A 248 -2.15 -12.17 7.13
N GLN A 249 -2.41 -13.17 6.30
CA GLN A 249 -2.60 -14.55 6.73
C GLN A 249 -1.30 -15.18 7.26
N LYS A 250 -0.17 -14.47 7.13
CA LYS A 250 1.19 -14.96 7.42
C LYS A 250 1.49 -16.25 6.66
N PHE A 251 1.02 -16.29 5.41
CA PHE A 251 1.28 -17.43 4.53
C PHE A 251 2.80 -17.67 4.43
N ASP A 252 3.19 -18.94 4.52
CA ASP A 252 4.56 -19.43 4.36
C ASP A 252 4.50 -20.54 3.31
N GLY A 253 5.07 -20.29 2.14
CA GLY A 253 4.90 -21.19 0.99
C GLY A 253 5.52 -20.69 -0.30
N VAL A 254 5.23 -21.44 -1.35
CA VAL A 254 5.81 -21.27 -2.69
C VAL A 254 4.86 -20.49 -3.59
N PHE A 255 5.41 -19.52 -4.32
CA PHE A 255 4.73 -18.77 -5.37
C PHE A 255 5.30 -19.24 -6.71
N SER A 256 4.67 -20.24 -7.33
CA SER A 256 5.08 -20.76 -8.62
C SER A 256 4.61 -19.82 -9.73
N ILE A 257 5.55 -19.18 -10.42
CA ILE A 257 5.33 -18.40 -11.64
C ILE A 257 5.02 -19.38 -12.76
N GLU A 258 3.73 -19.58 -13.03
CA GLU A 258 3.27 -20.28 -14.21
C GLU A 258 2.89 -19.24 -15.27
N TYR A 259 3.82 -18.94 -16.19
CA TYR A 259 3.65 -17.90 -17.19
C TYR A 259 3.34 -18.50 -18.56
N GLU A 260 2.06 -18.52 -18.91
CA GLU A 260 1.48 -19.19 -20.07
C GLU A 260 1.33 -18.26 -21.29
N TYR A 261 2.31 -17.41 -21.53
CA TYR A 261 2.35 -16.51 -22.67
C TYR A 261 3.77 -16.32 -23.19
N ASN A 262 3.91 -15.99 -24.48
CA ASN A 262 5.21 -15.82 -25.14
C ASN A 262 6.18 -17.01 -24.90
N TRP A 263 5.68 -18.23 -25.06
CA TRP A 263 6.32 -19.48 -24.64
C TRP A 263 7.80 -19.64 -25.03
N ASP A 264 8.19 -19.18 -26.22
CA ASP A 264 9.55 -19.33 -26.73
C ASP A 264 10.53 -18.28 -26.16
N ASN A 265 10.02 -17.17 -25.61
CA ASN A 265 10.84 -16.05 -25.16
C ASN A 265 10.26 -15.32 -23.93
N SER A 266 9.68 -16.05 -22.99
CA SER A 266 9.00 -15.51 -21.79
C SER A 266 9.95 -15.06 -20.66
N VAL A 267 11.27 -15.27 -20.80
CA VAL A 267 12.26 -14.95 -19.75
C VAL A 267 12.23 -13.47 -19.34
N PRO A 268 12.15 -12.49 -20.27
CA PRO A 268 12.06 -11.07 -19.90
C PRO A 268 10.80 -10.73 -19.09
N GLU A 269 9.65 -11.31 -19.45
CA GLU A 269 8.39 -11.08 -18.72
C GLU A 269 8.43 -11.72 -17.33
N ILE A 270 8.95 -12.95 -17.24
CA ILE A 270 9.16 -13.62 -15.95
C ILE A 270 10.11 -12.80 -15.06
N ALA A 271 11.19 -12.22 -15.61
CA ALA A 271 12.06 -11.32 -14.86
C ALA A 271 11.29 -10.09 -14.34
N GLY A 272 10.41 -9.50 -15.16
CA GLY A 272 9.52 -8.43 -14.73
C GLY A 272 8.57 -8.83 -13.59
N CYS A 273 8.05 -10.06 -13.60
CA CYS A 273 7.25 -10.61 -12.50
C CYS A 273 8.07 -10.72 -11.20
N VAL A 274 9.32 -11.20 -11.30
CA VAL A 274 10.25 -11.32 -10.16
C VAL A 274 10.56 -9.94 -9.56
N ASP A 275 10.88 -8.95 -10.39
CA ASP A 275 11.15 -7.58 -9.95
C ASP A 275 9.94 -6.96 -9.24
N TRP A 276 8.75 -7.17 -9.81
CA TRP A 276 7.51 -6.71 -9.19
C TRP A 276 7.25 -7.41 -7.85
N PHE A 277 7.44 -8.73 -7.77
CA PHE A 277 7.22 -9.50 -6.55
C PHE A 277 8.17 -9.05 -5.44
N ASN A 278 9.46 -8.93 -5.72
CA ASN A 278 10.47 -8.54 -4.74
C ASN A 278 10.18 -7.15 -4.18
N ARG A 279 9.87 -6.18 -5.04
CA ARG A 279 9.48 -4.83 -4.61
C ARG A 279 8.21 -4.84 -3.77
N THR A 280 7.16 -5.51 -4.22
CA THR A 280 5.85 -5.52 -3.54
C THR A 280 5.92 -6.26 -2.20
N ALA A 281 6.61 -7.41 -2.16
CA ALA A 281 6.83 -8.17 -0.93
C ALA A 281 7.68 -7.37 0.06
N SER A 282 8.71 -6.67 -0.41
CA SER A 282 9.51 -5.75 0.42
C SER A 282 8.63 -4.63 0.99
N ASP A 283 7.80 -3.98 0.15
CA ASP A 283 6.89 -2.92 0.60
C ASP A 283 5.91 -3.44 1.65
N LEU A 284 5.37 -4.66 1.49
CA LEU A 284 4.49 -5.29 2.46
C LEU A 284 5.22 -5.66 3.76
N ALA A 285 6.44 -6.19 3.69
CA ALA A 285 7.27 -6.46 4.87
C ALA A 285 7.62 -5.17 5.63
N VAL A 286 7.83 -4.06 4.90
CA VAL A 286 8.08 -2.72 5.45
C VAL A 286 6.78 -2.04 5.92
N SER A 287 5.62 -2.44 5.40
CA SER A 287 4.35 -1.72 5.59
C SER A 287 3.85 -1.70 7.03
N LYS A 288 4.38 -2.53 7.94
CA LYS A 288 4.08 -2.54 9.40
C LYS A 288 2.57 -2.55 9.73
N TRP A 289 1.71 -3.03 8.83
CA TRP A 289 0.28 -3.14 9.10
C TRP A 289 0.03 -4.20 10.17
N GLU A 290 -0.55 -3.77 11.29
CA GLU A 290 -1.04 -4.61 12.38
C GLU A 290 -2.54 -4.81 12.20
N TYR A 291 -3.00 -6.06 12.21
CA TYR A 291 -4.42 -6.34 12.08
C TYR A 291 -5.07 -6.44 13.44
N LEU A 292 -6.14 -5.69 13.61
CA LEU A 292 -6.84 -5.55 14.89
C LEU A 292 -7.97 -6.58 15.04
N PHE A 293 -8.38 -7.22 13.93
CA PHE A 293 -9.39 -8.26 13.93
C PHE A 293 -8.91 -9.46 13.08
N ASP A 294 -8.98 -10.66 13.65
CA ASP A 294 -8.47 -11.90 13.06
C ASP A 294 -9.50 -12.64 12.20
N GLY A 295 -10.74 -12.13 12.11
CA GLY A 295 -11.85 -12.78 11.41
C GLY A 295 -12.48 -13.94 12.19
N LYS A 296 -12.05 -14.24 13.40
CA LYS A 296 -12.46 -15.45 14.14
C LYS A 296 -13.19 -15.11 15.43
N ASN A 297 -12.68 -14.16 16.20
CA ASN A 297 -13.23 -13.86 17.52
C ASN A 297 -13.02 -12.39 17.92
N LEU A 298 -13.77 -11.96 18.92
CA LEU A 298 -13.69 -10.61 19.50
C LEU A 298 -12.71 -10.55 20.69
N GLY A 299 -11.69 -11.41 20.77
CA GLY A 299 -10.86 -11.54 21.98
C GLY A 299 -10.16 -10.25 22.42
N ALA A 300 -9.82 -9.36 21.49
CA ALA A 300 -9.24 -8.03 21.76
C ALA A 300 -10.28 -6.90 21.75
N TRP A 301 -11.58 -7.21 21.64
CA TRP A 301 -12.67 -6.27 21.47
C TRP A 301 -13.71 -6.43 22.59
N ASP A 302 -13.99 -5.36 23.32
CA ASP A 302 -14.91 -5.35 24.45
C ASP A 302 -16.17 -4.55 24.08
N GLY A 303 -17.31 -5.23 24.04
CA GLY A 303 -18.61 -4.66 23.72
C GLY A 303 -19.73 -5.50 24.32
N GLU A 304 -20.97 -5.04 24.17
CA GLU A 304 -22.15 -5.78 24.64
C GLU A 304 -22.32 -7.10 23.89
N PRO A 305 -22.18 -8.28 24.53
CA PRO A 305 -22.18 -9.57 23.82
C PRO A 305 -23.48 -9.90 23.10
N GLN A 306 -24.60 -9.29 23.53
CA GLN A 306 -25.91 -9.46 22.90
C GLN A 306 -26.07 -8.63 21.60
N LEU A 307 -25.20 -7.65 21.36
CA LEU A 307 -25.28 -6.73 20.21
C LEU A 307 -24.13 -6.94 19.21
N TRP A 308 -23.03 -7.58 19.65
CA TRP A 308 -21.83 -7.77 18.86
C TRP A 308 -21.53 -9.26 18.67
N SER A 309 -21.29 -9.67 17.43
CA SER A 309 -20.93 -11.05 17.09
C SER A 309 -19.94 -11.12 15.94
N VAL A 310 -19.32 -12.28 15.73
CA VAL A 310 -18.58 -12.59 14.49
C VAL A 310 -19.50 -13.41 13.58
N LYS A 311 -19.63 -12.98 12.33
CA LYS A 311 -20.39 -13.65 11.27
C LYS A 311 -19.50 -13.73 10.04
N ASP A 312 -19.29 -14.94 9.49
CA ASP A 312 -18.56 -15.16 8.23
C ASP A 312 -17.25 -14.36 8.06
N GLY A 313 -16.45 -14.24 9.12
CA GLY A 313 -15.19 -13.53 9.07
C GLY A 313 -15.25 -12.01 9.24
N PHE A 314 -16.42 -11.44 9.58
CA PHE A 314 -16.62 -10.02 9.87
C PHE A 314 -17.26 -9.82 11.26
N ILE A 315 -17.05 -8.65 11.85
CA ILE A 315 -17.71 -8.19 13.06
C ILE A 315 -19.09 -7.66 12.67
N ARG A 316 -20.16 -8.16 13.31
CA ARG A 316 -21.52 -7.62 13.17
C ARG A 316 -21.94 -6.91 14.43
N GLY A 317 -22.35 -5.66 14.29
CA GLY A 317 -23.16 -4.94 15.27
C GLY A 317 -24.62 -4.97 14.84
N GLU A 318 -25.52 -5.36 15.74
CA GLU A 318 -26.95 -5.50 15.45
C GLU A 318 -27.79 -5.06 16.65
N THR A 319 -28.82 -4.24 16.38
CA THR A 319 -29.88 -3.93 17.34
C THR A 319 -31.23 -4.34 16.76
N THR A 320 -32.10 -4.86 17.62
CA THR A 320 -33.49 -5.23 17.27
C THR A 320 -34.46 -4.53 18.23
N PRO A 321 -35.78 -4.55 17.95
CA PRO A 321 -36.76 -4.05 18.92
C PRO A 321 -36.67 -4.75 20.29
N GLU A 322 -36.33 -6.04 20.30
CA GLU A 322 -36.18 -6.87 21.50
C GLU A 322 -34.84 -6.64 22.20
N ASN A 323 -33.78 -6.36 21.42
CA ASN A 323 -32.44 -6.08 21.89
C ASN A 323 -31.96 -4.68 21.43
N PRO A 324 -32.55 -3.58 21.95
CA PRO A 324 -32.15 -2.25 21.54
C PRO A 324 -30.84 -1.81 22.23
N ALA A 325 -30.11 -0.89 21.58
CA ALA A 325 -29.03 -0.17 22.25
C ALA A 325 -29.59 0.82 23.27
N ARG A 326 -29.25 0.64 24.55
CA ARG A 326 -29.65 1.56 25.64
C ARG A 326 -28.68 2.75 25.69
N GLY A 327 -28.79 3.66 24.72
CA GLY A 327 -27.80 4.72 24.46
C GLY A 327 -26.63 4.22 23.59
N ASN A 328 -25.93 5.13 22.91
CA ASN A 328 -24.83 4.83 21.97
C ASN A 328 -23.79 3.92 22.63
N THR A 329 -23.65 2.71 22.11
CA THR A 329 -22.75 1.68 22.65
C THR A 329 -21.62 1.40 21.68
N PHE A 330 -20.50 0.91 22.21
CA PHE A 330 -19.26 0.80 21.47
C PHE A 330 -18.63 -0.58 21.66
N LEU A 331 -18.08 -1.13 20.58
CA LEU A 331 -17.13 -2.23 20.61
C LEU A 331 -15.73 -1.64 20.68
N VAL A 332 -15.15 -1.62 21.87
CA VAL A 332 -13.88 -0.94 22.17
C VAL A 332 -12.71 -1.89 21.95
N TYR A 333 -11.73 -1.47 21.16
CA TYR A 333 -10.50 -2.24 20.99
C TYR A 333 -9.62 -2.10 22.24
N ARG A 334 -9.26 -3.24 22.84
CA ARG A 334 -8.47 -3.34 24.08
C ARG A 334 -6.99 -3.61 23.87
N GLY A 335 -6.54 -3.81 22.62
CA GLY A 335 -5.12 -4.05 22.32
C GLY A 335 -4.22 -2.81 22.40
N GLY A 336 -4.77 -1.62 22.63
CA GLY A 336 -3.99 -0.42 22.96
C GLY A 336 -4.53 0.86 22.35
N ALA A 337 -3.82 1.96 22.62
CA ALA A 337 -4.13 3.29 22.11
C ALA A 337 -3.24 3.65 20.90
N PHE A 338 -3.76 4.53 20.06
CA PHE A 338 -3.14 4.96 18.81
C PHE A 338 -2.99 6.48 18.78
N GLY A 339 -1.80 6.94 18.40
CA GLY A 339 -1.44 8.35 18.25
C GLY A 339 -1.44 8.74 16.78
N ASP A 340 -0.27 8.74 16.15
CA ASP A 340 -0.13 8.85 14.70
C ASP A 340 -0.28 7.49 14.03
N PHE A 341 -1.24 7.38 13.13
CA PHE A 341 -1.56 6.12 12.47
C PHE A 341 -2.28 6.33 11.14
N HIS A 342 -2.26 5.29 10.33
CA HIS A 342 -3.15 5.06 9.21
C HIS A 342 -3.99 3.83 9.55
N LEU A 343 -5.30 4.01 9.72
CA LEU A 343 -6.27 2.94 9.95
C LEU A 343 -6.97 2.67 8.63
N ASN A 344 -7.02 1.40 8.25
CA ASN A 344 -7.76 0.92 7.08
C ASN A 344 -8.74 -0.16 7.54
N LEU A 345 -9.99 -0.06 7.10
CA LEU A 345 -11.02 -1.06 7.40
C LEU A 345 -12.11 -1.04 6.34
N LYS A 346 -12.93 -2.08 6.32
CA LYS A 346 -14.14 -2.13 5.50
C LYS A 346 -15.38 -2.15 6.37
N PHE A 347 -16.41 -1.44 5.95
CA PHE A 347 -17.73 -1.48 6.56
C PHE A 347 -18.82 -1.69 5.51
N ARG A 348 -19.96 -2.21 5.96
CA ARG A 348 -21.22 -2.16 5.24
C ARG A 348 -22.32 -1.89 6.25
N ILE A 349 -23.16 -0.90 6.00
CA ILE A 349 -24.33 -0.62 6.82
C ILE A 349 -25.60 -0.97 6.04
N HIS A 350 -26.52 -1.70 6.67
CA HIS A 350 -27.79 -2.10 6.05
C HIS A 350 -28.93 -1.13 6.38
N SER A 351 -28.90 -0.60 7.60
CA SER A 351 -29.81 0.41 8.13
C SER A 351 -29.19 1.10 9.35
N GLY A 352 -29.61 2.33 9.63
CA GLY A 352 -29.22 3.07 10.83
C GLY A 352 -28.00 3.98 10.66
N ASN A 353 -27.36 4.29 11.77
CA ASN A 353 -26.22 5.20 11.88
C ASN A 353 -25.16 4.58 12.80
N SER A 354 -23.89 4.71 12.45
CA SER A 354 -22.74 4.10 13.13
C SER A 354 -21.53 5.02 12.97
N GLY A 355 -20.38 4.58 13.44
CA GLY A 355 -19.14 5.33 13.33
C GLY A 355 -17.93 4.53 13.77
N VAL A 356 -16.78 4.96 13.27
CA VAL A 356 -15.46 4.46 13.68
C VAL A 356 -14.82 5.52 14.56
N GLN A 357 -14.73 5.21 15.85
CA GLN A 357 -14.09 6.05 16.85
C GLN A 357 -12.57 5.93 16.76
N TYR A 358 -11.89 7.07 16.86
CA TYR A 358 -10.44 7.10 16.93
C TYR A 358 -9.90 8.25 17.77
N ARG A 359 -8.69 8.02 18.32
CA ARG A 359 -8.07 8.88 19.35
C ARG A 359 -9.04 9.25 20.48
N SER A 360 -9.99 8.35 20.77
CA SER A 360 -11.10 8.63 21.67
C SER A 360 -10.79 8.21 23.11
N LYS A 361 -11.61 8.67 24.05
CA LYS A 361 -11.55 8.32 25.47
C LYS A 361 -12.79 7.53 25.87
N GLU A 362 -12.62 6.59 26.79
CA GLU A 362 -13.74 5.92 27.44
C GLU A 362 -14.06 6.64 28.74
N PHE A 363 -15.19 7.35 28.78
CA PHE A 363 -15.57 8.18 29.93
C PHE A 363 -16.52 7.47 30.92
N ALA A 364 -17.12 6.39 30.47
CA ALA A 364 -17.85 5.42 31.27
C ALA A 364 -17.75 4.05 30.56
N GLN A 365 -18.12 2.96 31.23
CA GLN A 365 -18.00 1.61 30.67
C GLN A 365 -18.66 1.54 29.29
N ARG A 366 -17.85 1.27 28.26
CA ARG A 366 -18.23 1.20 26.84
C ARG A 366 -18.96 2.45 26.34
N ARG A 367 -18.63 3.62 26.90
CA ARG A 367 -19.07 4.94 26.42
C ARG A 367 -17.86 5.75 26.01
N ILE A 368 -17.82 6.09 24.73
CA ILE A 368 -16.66 6.72 24.10
C ILE A 368 -16.97 8.19 23.80
N SER A 369 -15.95 9.03 23.90
CA SER A 369 -15.96 10.40 23.36
C SER A 369 -14.70 10.71 22.58
N GLY A 370 -14.82 11.41 21.46
CA GLY A 370 -13.72 11.79 20.58
C GLY A 370 -14.09 11.69 19.11
N TYR A 371 -13.09 11.82 18.24
CA TYR A 371 -13.30 11.80 16.79
C TYR A 371 -13.97 10.51 16.31
N GLN A 372 -14.89 10.68 15.38
CA GLN A 372 -15.72 9.66 14.75
C GLN A 372 -15.69 9.87 13.23
N ALA A 373 -15.22 8.86 12.48
CA ALA A 373 -15.51 8.77 11.06
C ALA A 373 -16.91 8.18 10.89
N GLU A 374 -17.81 8.94 10.27
CA GLU A 374 -19.21 8.56 10.21
C GLU A 374 -19.45 7.32 9.33
N VAL A 375 -20.29 6.40 9.80
CA VAL A 375 -20.79 5.27 9.00
C VAL A 375 -22.30 5.37 8.91
N GLU A 376 -22.81 5.75 7.73
CA GLU A 376 -24.24 5.84 7.47
C GLU A 376 -24.58 5.47 6.02
N ASN A 377 -25.87 5.41 5.70
CA ASN A 377 -26.39 4.99 4.41
C ASN A 377 -26.83 6.14 3.49
N ASN A 378 -26.39 7.37 3.76
CA ASN A 378 -26.77 8.54 2.98
C ASN A 378 -25.62 9.00 2.05
N PRO A 379 -25.73 8.80 0.72
CA PRO A 379 -24.78 9.35 -0.23
C PRO A 379 -24.71 10.87 -0.11
N GLY A 380 -23.50 11.38 0.01
CA GLY A 380 -23.23 12.81 0.14
C GLY A 380 -22.83 13.23 1.55
N THR A 381 -23.32 12.56 2.60
CA THR A 381 -22.92 12.88 3.98
C THR A 381 -22.02 11.80 4.59
N VAL A 382 -22.12 10.53 4.21
CA VAL A 382 -21.21 9.48 4.71
C VAL A 382 -19.72 9.84 4.54
N GLY A 383 -18.94 9.72 5.61
CA GLY A 383 -17.53 10.13 5.64
C GLY A 383 -17.25 11.54 6.16
N PHE A 384 -18.23 12.18 6.77
CA PHE A 384 -18.02 13.38 7.58
C PHE A 384 -17.32 13.06 8.91
N LEU A 385 -16.80 14.09 9.57
CA LEU A 385 -16.16 13.98 10.89
C LEU A 385 -17.05 14.55 12.00
N TYR A 386 -17.40 13.70 12.97
CA TYR A 386 -18.06 14.07 14.23
C TYR A 386 -17.10 13.92 15.41
N ASP A 387 -17.30 14.69 16.48
CA ASP A 387 -16.60 14.56 17.76
C ASP A 387 -17.59 14.10 18.84
N GLU A 388 -17.74 12.78 18.94
CA GLU A 388 -18.75 12.09 19.75
C GLU A 388 -18.60 12.46 21.22
N GLY A 389 -19.71 12.83 21.87
CA GLY A 389 -19.72 13.27 23.26
C GLY A 389 -18.84 14.49 23.59
N GLY A 390 -18.28 15.16 22.57
CA GLY A 390 -17.33 16.26 22.66
C GLY A 390 -17.84 17.53 21.97
N ARG A 391 -17.15 17.95 20.90
CA ARG A 391 -17.43 19.19 20.13
C ARG A 391 -18.49 19.03 19.03
N ALA A 392 -19.13 17.85 18.96
CA ALA A 392 -20.15 17.49 17.99
C ALA A 392 -19.66 17.62 16.54
N TRP A 393 -20.47 18.14 15.62
CA TRP A 393 -20.14 18.20 14.20
C TRP A 393 -18.87 19.02 13.95
N LEU A 394 -17.87 18.43 13.29
CA LEU A 394 -16.64 19.11 12.91
C LEU A 394 -16.61 19.41 11.42
N VAL A 395 -16.47 18.40 10.55
CA VAL A 395 -16.15 18.62 9.13
C VAL A 395 -17.14 17.90 8.23
N ASN A 396 -17.71 18.61 7.25
CA ASN A 396 -18.60 18.00 6.25
C ASN A 396 -17.79 17.29 5.16
N VAL A 397 -18.48 16.41 4.42
CA VAL A 397 -17.92 15.84 3.18
C VAL A 397 -17.59 16.95 2.18
N GLY A 398 -16.36 16.94 1.69
CA GLY A 398 -15.79 17.88 0.73
C GLY A 398 -14.97 19.01 1.38
N ASP A 399 -15.06 19.21 2.70
CA ASP A 399 -14.43 20.34 3.38
C ASP A 399 -12.99 20.07 3.82
N LEU A 400 -12.15 21.11 3.72
CA LEU A 400 -10.96 21.28 4.55
C LEU A 400 -11.30 22.30 5.64
N MET A 401 -11.27 21.86 6.89
CA MET A 401 -11.51 22.71 8.05
C MET A 401 -10.22 22.95 8.84
N VAL A 402 -10.09 24.18 9.34
CA VAL A 402 -9.13 24.52 10.39
C VAL A 402 -9.92 24.88 11.64
N ILE A 403 -9.58 24.23 12.76
CA ILE A 403 -9.99 24.69 14.09
C ILE A 403 -8.79 25.43 14.68
N ASP A 404 -8.97 26.68 15.08
CA ASP A 404 -7.88 27.48 15.63
C ASP A 404 -7.66 27.23 17.13
N GLY A 405 -6.63 27.88 17.71
CA GLY A 405 -6.30 27.74 19.13
C GLY A 405 -7.36 28.25 20.11
N ALA A 406 -8.38 28.97 19.63
CA ALA A 406 -9.54 29.39 20.42
C ALA A 406 -10.73 28.42 20.28
N GLY A 407 -10.61 27.41 19.41
CA GLY A 407 -11.67 26.44 19.11
C GLY A 407 -12.64 26.90 18.01
N GLU A 408 -12.32 27.98 17.29
CA GLU A 408 -13.17 28.48 16.20
C GLU A 408 -13.04 27.60 14.95
N LYS A 409 -14.19 27.16 14.42
CA LYS A 409 -14.29 26.24 13.28
C LYS A 409 -14.41 27.04 11.98
N VAL A 410 -13.41 26.96 11.11
CA VAL A 410 -13.39 27.70 9.84
C VAL A 410 -13.13 26.76 8.67
N VAL A 411 -14.05 26.70 7.71
CA VAL A 411 -13.80 26.05 6.42
C VAL A 411 -12.82 26.92 5.63
N ARG A 412 -11.66 26.37 5.28
CA ARG A 412 -10.56 27.10 4.61
C ARG A 412 -10.31 26.64 3.18
N GLY A 413 -10.86 25.50 2.81
CA GLY A 413 -10.71 24.94 1.47
C GLY A 413 -11.66 23.80 1.22
N ARG A 414 -11.45 23.11 0.10
CA ARG A 414 -12.18 21.91 -0.28
C ARG A 414 -11.20 20.83 -0.67
N VAL A 415 -11.47 19.60 -0.23
CA VAL A 415 -10.74 18.42 -0.70
C VAL A 415 -11.41 17.84 -1.94
N ASN A 416 -12.75 17.88 -1.99
CA ASN A 416 -13.54 17.40 -3.11
C ASN A 416 -14.87 18.14 -3.21
N ASP A 417 -15.50 18.04 -4.39
CA ASP A 417 -16.88 18.48 -4.57
C ASP A 417 -17.85 17.35 -4.22
N GLN A 418 -18.78 17.62 -3.31
CA GLN A 418 -19.72 16.61 -2.79
C GLN A 418 -20.59 15.99 -3.89
N LYS A 419 -21.04 16.79 -4.86
CA LYS A 419 -21.87 16.32 -5.96
C LYS A 419 -21.05 15.41 -6.88
N GLN A 420 -19.83 15.82 -7.22
CA GLN A 420 -18.92 15.00 -8.02
C GLN A 420 -18.54 13.68 -7.33
N LEU A 421 -18.38 13.68 -6.00
CA LEU A 421 -18.15 12.45 -5.24
C LEU A 421 -19.32 11.48 -5.40
N VAL A 422 -20.56 11.95 -5.22
CA VAL A 422 -21.77 11.15 -5.39
C VAL A 422 -21.86 10.59 -6.81
N GLU A 423 -21.64 11.43 -7.83
CA GLU A 423 -21.64 11.03 -9.24
C GLU A 423 -20.53 10.01 -9.56
N ALA A 424 -19.38 10.09 -8.88
CA ALA A 424 -18.26 9.17 -9.02
C ALA A 424 -18.45 7.85 -8.25
N GLY A 425 -19.55 7.68 -7.51
CA GLY A 425 -19.84 6.45 -6.77
C GLY A 425 -18.88 6.22 -5.59
N TYR A 426 -18.49 7.29 -4.89
CA TYR A 426 -17.56 7.18 -3.75
C TYR A 426 -18.10 6.33 -2.59
N TYR A 427 -19.41 6.12 -2.50
CA TYR A 427 -20.08 5.26 -1.54
C TYR A 427 -20.94 4.21 -2.26
N LYS A 428 -20.96 2.99 -1.72
CA LYS A 428 -21.72 1.85 -2.24
C LYS A 428 -22.80 1.46 -1.23
N ASP A 429 -24.05 1.73 -1.56
CA ASP A 429 -25.17 1.46 -0.66
C ASP A 429 -25.31 -0.03 -0.36
N LYS A 430 -25.38 -0.37 0.94
CA LYS A 430 -25.50 -1.75 1.45
C LYS A 430 -24.46 -2.71 0.86
N ASP A 431 -23.29 -2.20 0.51
CA ASP A 431 -22.15 -3.00 0.08
C ASP A 431 -20.89 -2.61 0.89
N TRP A 432 -19.80 -3.34 0.69
CA TRP A 432 -18.53 -3.08 1.35
C TRP A 432 -17.89 -1.79 0.83
N ASN A 433 -17.71 -0.86 1.75
CA ASN A 433 -16.98 0.39 1.59
C ASN A 433 -15.68 0.32 2.38
N GLU A 434 -14.61 0.88 1.83
CA GLU A 434 -13.29 0.91 2.46
C GLU A 434 -13.00 2.31 3.01
N TYR A 435 -12.64 2.38 4.28
CA TYR A 435 -12.13 3.59 4.92
C TYR A 435 -10.61 3.56 4.98
N ASP A 436 -10.00 4.70 4.68
CA ASP A 436 -8.68 5.07 5.17
C ASP A 436 -8.81 6.30 6.07
N ILE A 437 -8.36 6.18 7.32
CA ILE A 437 -8.33 7.25 8.31
C ILE A 437 -6.87 7.50 8.65
N ILE A 438 -6.36 8.67 8.26
CA ILE A 438 -4.96 9.05 8.44
C ILE A 438 -4.90 10.16 9.48
N CYS A 439 -4.11 9.94 10.52
CA CYS A 439 -3.95 10.86 11.64
C CYS A 439 -2.46 11.08 11.90
N GLN A 440 -1.99 12.32 11.77
CA GLN A 440 -0.59 12.72 12.01
C GLN A 440 -0.55 14.07 12.74
N GLY A 441 -0.13 14.08 14.00
CA GLY A 441 -0.16 15.28 14.83
C GLY A 441 -1.58 15.85 14.91
N ASN A 442 -1.74 17.15 14.65
CA ASN A 442 -3.02 17.86 14.55
C ASN A 442 -3.77 17.68 13.21
N HIS A 443 -3.25 16.88 12.27
CA HIS A 443 -3.82 16.72 10.92
C HIS A 443 -4.54 15.37 10.77
N LEU A 444 -5.84 15.41 10.45
CA LEU A 444 -6.73 14.26 10.31
C LEU A 444 -7.37 14.26 8.90
N GLN A 445 -7.38 13.11 8.24
CA GLN A 445 -7.94 12.94 6.91
C GLN A 445 -8.77 11.64 6.83
N HIS A 446 -9.90 11.69 6.13
CA HIS A 446 -10.69 10.50 5.80
C HIS A 446 -10.76 10.30 4.30
N PHE A 447 -10.69 9.04 3.87
CA PHE A 447 -10.93 8.62 2.51
C PHE A 447 -11.93 7.47 2.50
N LEU A 448 -12.90 7.53 1.60
CA LEU A 448 -13.89 6.49 1.39
C LEU A 448 -13.76 5.95 -0.03
N ASN A 449 -13.47 4.66 -0.16
CA ASN A 449 -13.20 3.98 -1.44
C ASN A 449 -12.15 4.73 -2.31
N GLY A 450 -11.14 5.30 -1.67
CA GLY A 450 -10.07 6.06 -2.32
C GLY A 450 -10.36 7.55 -2.58
N TYR A 451 -11.57 8.03 -2.28
CA TYR A 451 -11.92 9.44 -2.41
C TYR A 451 -11.78 10.16 -1.06
N GLN A 452 -11.01 11.25 -1.00
CA GLN A 452 -10.89 12.04 0.23
C GLN A 452 -12.21 12.71 0.56
N THR A 453 -12.81 12.36 1.70
CA THR A 453 -14.11 12.90 2.11
C THR A 453 -13.96 14.14 2.97
N MET A 454 -12.92 14.24 3.81
CA MET A 454 -12.72 15.42 4.65
C MET A 454 -11.25 15.57 5.04
N GLU A 455 -10.88 16.80 5.45
CA GLU A 455 -9.57 17.12 6.02
C GLU A 455 -9.72 18.12 7.16
N LEU A 456 -9.01 17.88 8.27
CA LEU A 456 -9.04 18.71 9.47
C LEU A 456 -7.62 19.01 9.95
N ILE A 457 -7.34 20.28 10.20
CA ILE A 457 -6.21 20.74 11.02
C ILE A 457 -6.79 21.27 12.34
N ASP A 458 -6.59 20.53 13.42
CA ASP A 458 -7.21 20.79 14.73
C ASP A 458 -6.20 21.41 15.71
N ASN A 459 -6.10 22.74 15.72
CA ASN A 459 -5.22 23.49 16.62
C ASN A 459 -5.86 23.83 17.97
N ASP A 460 -7.05 23.29 18.25
CA ASP A 460 -7.75 23.49 19.52
C ASP A 460 -6.89 23.00 20.69
N ARG A 461 -7.24 23.42 21.91
CA ARG A 461 -6.55 22.94 23.11
C ARG A 461 -6.58 21.41 23.16
N LEU A 462 -5.48 20.82 23.60
CA LEU A 462 -5.45 19.38 23.85
C LEU A 462 -6.31 19.06 25.06
N THR A 463 -7.11 17.99 24.95
CA THR A 463 -7.79 17.42 26.10
C THR A 463 -6.79 16.72 27.03
N ALA A 464 -7.00 16.78 28.34
CA ALA A 464 -6.13 16.15 29.33
C ALA A 464 -6.15 14.60 29.19
N PRO A 465 -5.03 13.93 28.84
CA PRO A 465 -5.05 12.49 28.58
C PRO A 465 -5.48 11.63 29.78
N GLY A 466 -5.23 12.10 30.99
CA GLY A 466 -5.60 11.42 32.25
C GLY A 466 -7.00 11.74 32.77
N ASP A 467 -7.71 12.68 32.15
CA ASP A 467 -9.08 13.03 32.55
C ASP A 467 -10.08 12.51 31.50
N PRO A 468 -10.84 11.43 31.82
CA PRO A 468 -11.88 10.92 30.92
C PRO A 468 -13.06 11.88 30.75
N GLN A 469 -13.25 12.86 31.64
CA GLN A 469 -14.33 13.84 31.57
C GLN A 469 -13.96 15.08 30.75
N ASP A 470 -12.67 15.33 30.50
CA ASP A 470 -12.23 16.35 29.56
C ASP A 470 -12.42 15.87 28.12
N ARG A 471 -13.61 16.18 27.59
CA ARG A 471 -14.12 15.72 26.29
C ARG A 471 -14.19 16.82 25.23
N LYS A 472 -13.78 18.06 25.55
CA LYS A 472 -13.94 19.22 24.66
C LYS A 472 -12.58 19.76 24.25
N GLY A 473 -12.05 19.32 23.12
CA GLY A 473 -10.77 19.78 22.59
C GLY A 473 -10.17 18.72 21.66
N ALA A 474 -8.98 19.02 21.16
CA ALA A 474 -8.25 18.08 20.32
C ALA A 474 -7.71 16.88 21.12
N SER A 475 -7.57 15.74 20.44
CA SER A 475 -6.92 14.55 21.00
C SER A 475 -5.83 14.06 20.05
N GLN A 476 -4.63 13.83 20.58
CA GLN A 476 -3.52 13.31 19.79
C GLN A 476 -3.34 11.80 19.94
N LYS A 477 -4.00 11.17 20.92
CA LYS A 477 -3.88 9.73 21.18
C LYS A 477 -5.09 9.21 21.95
N GLY A 478 -5.55 8.02 21.60
CA GLY A 478 -6.65 7.37 22.32
C GLY A 478 -7.05 6.03 21.73
N LEU A 479 -8.22 5.55 22.15
CA LEU A 479 -8.78 4.26 21.79
C LEU A 479 -9.37 4.27 20.37
N LEU A 480 -9.48 3.07 19.80
CA LEU A 480 -10.35 2.78 18.66
C LEU A 480 -11.62 2.08 19.16
N ALA A 481 -12.76 2.40 18.57
CA ALA A 481 -14.01 1.68 18.84
C ALA A 481 -14.97 1.73 17.64
N LEU A 482 -15.91 0.79 17.59
CA LEU A 482 -16.98 0.76 16.58
C LEU A 482 -18.32 1.06 17.26
N GLN A 483 -19.13 1.95 16.68
CA GLN A 483 -20.37 2.42 17.30
C GLN A 483 -21.60 1.62 16.84
N LEU A 484 -22.51 1.35 17.77
CA LEU A 484 -23.94 1.18 17.48
C LEU A 484 -24.70 2.37 18.07
N HIS A 485 -25.32 3.15 17.20
CA HIS A 485 -26.12 4.30 17.60
C HIS A 485 -27.42 3.81 18.26
N ALA A 486 -27.90 4.55 19.27
CA ALA A 486 -29.21 4.29 19.86
C ALA A 486 -30.33 4.80 18.96
N GLY A 487 -31.36 3.97 18.73
CA GLY A 487 -32.46 4.37 17.86
C GLY A 487 -33.15 3.17 17.23
N PRO A 488 -33.71 3.34 16.02
CA PRO A 488 -34.29 2.24 15.26
C PRO A 488 -33.32 1.05 15.08
N PRO A 489 -33.84 -0.17 14.90
CA PRO A 489 -33.04 -1.35 14.61
C PRO A 489 -32.03 -1.10 13.47
N MET A 490 -30.78 -1.49 13.71
CA MET A 490 -29.68 -1.27 12.79
C MET A 490 -28.79 -2.49 12.67
N ILE A 491 -28.18 -2.65 11.49
CA ILE A 491 -27.18 -3.68 11.24
C ILE A 491 -26.00 -3.02 10.52
N VAL A 492 -24.82 -3.21 11.09
CA VAL A 492 -23.55 -2.78 10.51
C VAL A 492 -22.52 -3.91 10.62
N ASP A 493 -21.79 -4.13 9.52
CA ASP A 493 -20.74 -5.13 9.42
C ASP A 493 -19.37 -4.44 9.24
N PHE A 494 -18.32 -4.94 9.90
CA PHE A 494 -16.94 -4.45 9.77
C PHE A 494 -15.95 -5.59 9.52
N LYS A 495 -14.98 -5.41 8.63
CA LYS A 495 -13.92 -6.40 8.37
C LYS A 495 -12.61 -5.74 7.93
N ASP A 496 -11.58 -6.57 7.80
CA ASP A 496 -10.26 -6.18 7.30
C ASP A 496 -9.66 -4.99 8.08
N ILE A 497 -9.91 -4.93 9.40
CA ILE A 497 -9.50 -3.82 10.28
C ILE A 497 -8.00 -3.93 10.57
N ARG A 498 -7.22 -2.98 10.07
CA ARG A 498 -5.77 -2.93 10.23
C ARG A 498 -5.26 -1.51 10.43
N VAL A 499 -4.15 -1.39 11.13
CA VAL A 499 -3.53 -0.11 11.46
C VAL A 499 -2.04 -0.15 11.19
N LYS A 500 -1.53 0.91 10.59
CA LYS A 500 -0.11 1.17 10.46
C LYS A 500 0.23 2.34 11.35
N ARG A 501 1.10 2.12 12.34
CA ARG A 501 1.63 3.23 13.15
C ARG A 501 2.52 4.10 12.26
N LEU A 502 2.23 5.40 12.24
CA LEU A 502 3.04 6.37 11.51
C LEU A 502 4.11 6.89 12.47
N CYS A 503 5.33 7.08 11.97
CA CYS A 503 6.38 7.71 12.77
C CYS A 503 5.98 9.17 13.02
N SER A 504 6.11 9.64 14.26
CA SER A 504 5.99 11.07 14.59
C SER A 504 7.24 11.80 14.11
N ALA A 505 7.41 11.84 12.79
CA ALA A 505 8.50 12.50 12.10
C ALA A 505 8.18 13.97 11.78
N TYR A 506 6.99 14.44 12.14
CA TYR A 506 6.46 15.73 11.74
C TYR A 506 5.95 16.50 12.96
N GLY A 507 6.21 17.81 12.98
CA GLY A 507 5.50 18.74 13.84
C GLY A 507 4.07 19.01 13.34
N ASP A 508 3.39 19.92 14.01
CA ASP A 508 2.02 20.30 13.66
C ASP A 508 1.91 20.84 12.23
N ALA A 509 0.84 20.44 11.55
CA ALA A 509 0.50 20.90 10.22
C ALA A 509 0.02 22.35 10.25
N GLN A 510 0.47 23.12 9.27
CA GLN A 510 0.17 24.53 9.10
C GLN A 510 -0.43 24.75 7.72
N LEU A 511 -1.65 25.29 7.67
CA LEU A 511 -2.23 25.77 6.41
C LEU A 511 -1.63 27.13 6.07
N ILE A 512 -0.91 27.21 4.95
CA ILE A 512 -0.13 28.41 4.59
C ILE A 512 -0.96 29.44 3.83
N PHE A 513 -1.90 29.00 2.99
CA PHE A 513 -2.84 29.90 2.32
C PHE A 513 -4.12 30.03 3.14
N ASN A 514 -4.52 31.27 3.44
CA ASN A 514 -5.66 31.54 4.33
C ASN A 514 -7.04 31.27 3.68
N GLY A 515 -7.05 30.99 2.38
CA GLY A 515 -8.22 30.68 1.57
C GLY A 515 -8.99 31.89 1.04
N LYS A 516 -8.67 33.12 1.43
CA LYS A 516 -9.53 34.30 1.18
C LYS A 516 -8.87 35.40 0.37
N ASP A 517 -7.60 35.66 0.62
CA ASP A 517 -6.87 36.77 0.01
C ASP A 517 -5.36 36.45 -0.01
N LEU A 518 -4.56 37.41 -0.46
CA LEU A 518 -3.11 37.24 -0.57
C LEU A 518 -2.37 37.64 0.72
N ASP A 519 -3.07 37.81 1.86
CA ASP A 519 -2.39 38.09 3.12
C ASP A 519 -1.42 36.95 3.45
N GLY A 520 -0.21 37.33 3.84
CA GLY A 520 0.89 36.39 4.05
C GLY A 520 1.66 36.04 2.78
N TRP A 521 1.37 36.65 1.63
CA TRP A 521 2.08 36.46 0.36
C TRP A 521 2.61 37.77 -0.24
N ALA A 522 3.71 37.68 -0.99
CA ALA A 522 4.31 38.81 -1.72
C ALA A 522 4.72 38.38 -3.13
N THR A 523 4.88 39.34 -4.05
CA THR A 523 5.31 39.07 -5.43
C THR A 523 6.72 39.58 -5.73
N SER A 524 7.42 38.89 -6.62
CA SER A 524 8.75 39.30 -7.09
C SER A 524 8.64 40.34 -8.21
N ALA A 525 8.96 41.60 -7.90
CA ALA A 525 8.78 42.74 -8.82
C ALA A 525 9.61 42.65 -10.13
N GLY A 526 10.57 41.71 -10.22
CA GLY A 526 11.44 41.52 -11.38
C GLY A 526 11.10 40.32 -12.28
N SER A 527 10.19 39.42 -11.89
CA SER A 527 9.94 38.21 -12.67
C SER A 527 8.80 38.31 -13.68
N GLY A 528 8.02 39.40 -13.65
CA GLY A 528 7.00 39.68 -14.65
C GLY A 528 6.38 41.07 -14.56
N LYS A 529 5.55 41.39 -15.56
CA LYS A 529 5.02 42.75 -15.78
C LYS A 529 4.04 43.20 -14.68
N ALA A 530 3.11 42.32 -14.28
CA ALA A 530 2.04 42.62 -13.34
C ALA A 530 1.86 41.53 -12.28
N ASN A 531 1.11 41.81 -11.22
CA ASN A 531 0.60 40.77 -10.32
C ASN A 531 -0.76 40.30 -10.84
N LEU A 532 -0.85 39.06 -11.34
CA LEU A 532 -2.10 38.43 -11.76
C LEU A 532 -2.53 37.27 -10.83
N TRP A 533 -1.98 37.25 -9.61
CA TRP A 533 -2.43 36.35 -8.55
C TRP A 533 -3.70 36.88 -7.90
N THR A 534 -4.63 35.98 -7.61
CA THR A 534 -5.88 36.26 -6.90
C THR A 534 -6.27 35.08 -6.02
N ALA A 535 -7.22 35.30 -5.12
CA ALA A 535 -7.89 34.26 -4.35
C ALA A 535 -9.27 34.00 -4.94
N GLY A 536 -9.73 32.74 -4.95
CA GLY A 536 -11.05 32.41 -5.47
C GLY A 536 -11.29 30.91 -5.60
N ARG A 537 -12.10 30.55 -6.60
CA ARG A 537 -12.13 29.21 -7.19
C ARG A 537 -11.67 29.25 -8.64
N ALA A 538 -10.78 28.36 -9.01
CA ALA A 538 -10.26 28.19 -10.35
C ALA A 538 -11.15 27.25 -11.15
N LYS A 539 -11.37 27.63 -12.41
CA LYS A 539 -12.02 26.79 -13.40
C LYS A 539 -11.27 26.97 -14.72
N VAL A 540 -11.21 25.91 -15.53
CA VAL A 540 -10.74 26.04 -16.91
C VAL A 540 -11.69 26.98 -17.67
N ALA A 541 -11.13 27.97 -18.35
CA ALA A 541 -11.91 29.04 -18.97
C ALA A 541 -12.88 28.50 -20.02
N SER A 542 -14.09 29.05 -20.03
CA SER A 542 -15.14 28.62 -20.96
C SER A 542 -14.79 29.08 -22.38
N GLY A 543 -14.27 28.16 -23.21
CA GLY A 543 -13.88 28.43 -24.60
C GLY A 543 -12.38 28.46 -24.87
N ASP A 544 -11.53 28.37 -23.84
CA ASP A 544 -10.08 28.21 -24.00
C ASP A 544 -9.52 27.25 -22.94
N ALA A 545 -9.24 26.02 -23.35
CA ALA A 545 -8.70 24.97 -22.49
C ALA A 545 -7.29 25.27 -21.93
N LYS A 546 -6.62 26.32 -22.44
CA LYS A 546 -5.29 26.74 -22.01
C LYS A 546 -5.29 27.81 -20.92
N GLN A 547 -6.47 28.33 -20.56
CA GLN A 547 -6.61 29.42 -19.60
C GLN A 547 -7.42 28.98 -18.37
N LEU A 548 -7.22 29.71 -17.27
CA LEU A 548 -8.07 29.63 -16.09
C LEU A 548 -8.92 30.89 -15.98
N GLU A 549 -10.10 30.75 -15.41
CA GLU A 549 -10.95 31.84 -14.94
C GLU A 549 -11.13 31.71 -13.42
N GLN A 550 -11.19 32.84 -12.72
CA GLN A 550 -11.59 32.88 -11.32
C GLN A 550 -13.11 33.02 -11.25
N ILE A 551 -13.75 32.17 -10.46
CA ILE A 551 -15.16 32.23 -10.10
C ILE A 551 -15.31 32.47 -8.60
N GLU A 552 -16.52 32.81 -8.18
CA GLU A 552 -16.87 33.05 -6.79
C GLU A 552 -16.57 31.84 -5.90
N GLY A 553 -16.00 32.11 -4.73
CA GLY A 553 -15.68 31.14 -3.68
C GLY A 553 -14.29 31.36 -3.11
N ASP A 554 -13.91 30.51 -2.16
CA ASP A 554 -12.67 30.62 -1.38
C ASP A 554 -11.83 29.33 -1.51
N GLY A 555 -10.56 29.41 -1.13
CA GLY A 555 -9.69 28.26 -0.87
C GLY A 555 -8.57 28.04 -1.89
N GLU A 556 -8.57 28.77 -3.01
CA GLU A 556 -7.64 28.53 -4.11
C GLU A 556 -6.86 29.80 -4.47
N LEU A 557 -5.54 29.67 -4.59
CA LEU A 557 -4.59 30.70 -5.00
C LEU A 557 -4.36 30.55 -6.52
N ILE A 558 -4.76 31.56 -7.29
CA ILE A 558 -4.90 31.44 -8.75
C ILE A 558 -4.03 32.47 -9.43
N ASN A 559 -3.18 32.03 -10.35
CA ASN A 559 -2.47 32.90 -11.28
C ASN A 559 -3.19 32.91 -12.63
N LEU A 560 -3.65 34.08 -13.07
CA LEU A 560 -4.38 34.27 -14.32
C LEU A 560 -3.47 34.76 -15.47
N SER A 561 -2.18 34.39 -15.43
CA SER A 561 -1.21 34.83 -16.44
C SER A 561 -1.57 34.28 -17.83
N PRO A 562 -1.88 35.11 -18.83
CA PRO A 562 -2.32 34.60 -20.14
C PRO A 562 -1.19 33.97 -20.96
N LYS A 563 0.07 34.33 -20.66
CA LYS A 563 1.28 33.84 -21.32
C LYS A 563 2.52 34.17 -20.49
N HIS A 564 3.66 33.63 -20.91
CA HIS A 564 4.95 33.88 -20.26
C HIS A 564 5.30 35.38 -20.14
N GLY A 565 5.77 35.80 -18.97
CA GLY A 565 6.25 37.13 -18.61
C GLY A 565 5.17 38.14 -18.18
N GLU A 566 3.88 37.79 -18.22
CA GLU A 566 2.81 38.75 -17.91
C GLU A 566 2.53 38.87 -16.40
N SER A 567 2.54 37.75 -15.66
CA SER A 567 2.44 37.74 -14.18
C SER A 567 3.81 37.60 -13.51
N ARG A 568 3.87 37.89 -12.22
CA ARG A 568 5.05 37.74 -11.34
C ARG A 568 5.00 36.43 -10.59
N ASP A 569 6.13 35.99 -10.07
CA ASP A 569 6.18 34.89 -9.10
C ASP A 569 5.68 35.37 -7.74
N ILE A 570 5.05 34.46 -6.99
CA ILE A 570 4.52 34.74 -5.66
C ILE A 570 5.24 33.87 -4.63
N TYR A 571 5.51 34.42 -3.45
CA TYR A 571 6.16 33.70 -2.36
C TYR A 571 5.52 34.01 -1.02
N SER A 572 5.56 33.03 -0.12
CA SER A 572 5.06 33.19 1.25
C SER A 572 5.96 34.14 2.04
N THR A 573 5.37 34.94 2.90
CA THR A 573 6.11 35.74 3.90
C THR A 573 6.64 34.86 5.03
N ALA A 574 5.92 33.78 5.35
CA ALA A 574 6.40 32.71 6.22
C ALA A 574 7.62 32.02 5.59
N LYS A 575 8.58 31.64 6.44
CA LYS A 575 9.78 30.90 6.06
C LYS A 575 9.79 29.55 6.78
N PHE A 576 10.31 28.56 6.09
CA PHE A 576 10.37 27.17 6.53
C PHE A 576 11.82 26.69 6.52
N SER A 577 12.05 25.48 7.00
CA SER A 577 13.35 24.80 6.95
C SER A 577 13.08 23.36 6.48
N ASP A 578 13.64 22.37 7.16
CA ASP A 578 13.25 20.97 7.02
C ASP A 578 11.74 20.81 7.20
N CYS A 579 11.08 20.39 6.13
CA CYS A 579 9.63 20.31 6.13
C CYS A 579 9.11 19.28 5.12
N ARG A 580 7.88 18.89 5.37
CA ARG A 580 7.01 18.23 4.42
C ARG A 580 5.99 19.24 3.92
N ILE A 581 5.87 19.36 2.61
CA ILE A 581 4.95 20.24 1.90
C ILE A 581 3.93 19.33 1.20
N GLU A 582 2.66 19.53 1.50
CA GLU A 582 1.51 18.87 0.88
C GLU A 582 0.69 19.96 0.20
N LEU A 583 0.39 19.82 -1.09
CA LEU A 583 -0.45 20.78 -1.80
C LEU A 583 -1.13 20.15 -3.00
N GLU A 584 -2.14 20.84 -3.52
CA GLU A 584 -2.75 20.49 -4.80
C GLU A 584 -2.54 21.60 -5.83
N VAL A 585 -2.35 21.20 -7.09
CA VAL A 585 -2.15 22.11 -8.22
C VAL A 585 -3.02 21.74 -9.42
N MET A 586 -3.66 22.73 -10.03
CA MET A 586 -4.38 22.61 -11.30
C MET A 586 -3.61 23.34 -12.39
N VAL A 587 -3.34 22.63 -13.48
CA VAL A 587 -2.65 23.16 -14.66
C VAL A 587 -3.56 22.98 -15.88
N PRO A 588 -3.98 24.06 -16.58
CA PRO A 588 -4.72 23.96 -17.83
C PRO A 588 -3.81 23.52 -18.98
N GLN A 589 -4.39 23.26 -20.15
CA GLN A 589 -3.69 22.65 -21.27
C GLN A 589 -2.46 23.47 -21.71
N GLY A 590 -1.29 22.81 -21.72
CA GLY A 590 -0.02 23.39 -22.15
C GLY A 590 0.58 24.46 -21.22
N SER A 591 0.03 24.65 -20.02
CA SER A 591 0.56 25.63 -19.05
C SER A 591 1.77 25.09 -18.27
N ASN A 592 2.53 26.02 -17.68
CA ASN A 592 3.79 25.80 -16.98
C ASN A 592 3.87 26.71 -15.73
N SER A 593 4.43 26.18 -14.66
CA SER A 593 4.69 26.81 -13.37
C SER A 593 5.76 26.00 -12.62
N GLY A 594 5.95 26.22 -11.31
CA GLY A 594 6.94 25.53 -10.50
C GLY A 594 6.69 25.74 -9.02
N ILE A 595 7.03 24.73 -8.20
CA ILE A 595 6.94 24.75 -6.74
C ILE A 595 8.34 24.82 -6.17
N TYR A 596 8.70 25.91 -5.50
CA TYR A 596 10.03 26.10 -4.96
C TYR A 596 10.03 25.94 -3.44
N ALA A 597 10.73 24.90 -2.97
CA ALA A 597 11.08 24.76 -1.56
C ALA A 597 12.17 25.79 -1.20
N MET A 598 11.98 26.46 -0.06
CA MET A 598 12.86 27.54 0.42
C MET A 598 13.05 28.70 -0.57
N GLY A 599 12.19 28.81 -1.59
CA GLY A 599 12.30 29.77 -2.68
C GLY A 599 13.40 29.47 -3.69
N GLU A 600 14.11 28.35 -3.56
CA GLU A 600 15.37 28.11 -4.29
C GLU A 600 15.45 26.72 -4.96
N TYR A 601 14.59 25.76 -4.59
CA TYR A 601 14.65 24.39 -5.12
C TYR A 601 13.32 23.98 -5.75
N GLU A 602 13.29 23.90 -7.07
CA GLU A 602 12.09 23.70 -7.88
C GLU A 602 11.72 22.22 -8.08
N VAL A 603 10.49 21.89 -7.70
CA VAL A 603 9.74 20.76 -8.24
C VAL A 603 8.84 21.29 -9.36
N GLN A 604 9.04 20.75 -10.55
CA GLN A 604 8.47 21.29 -11.78
C GLN A 604 6.97 21.06 -11.91
N VAL A 605 6.25 22.05 -12.45
CA VAL A 605 4.82 21.97 -12.77
C VAL A 605 4.59 22.26 -14.25
N LEU A 606 4.23 21.24 -15.03
CA LEU A 606 3.97 21.38 -16.46
C LEU A 606 2.78 20.51 -16.87
N ASP A 607 2.00 20.92 -17.85
CA ASP A 607 1.12 19.97 -18.55
C ASP A 607 1.94 18.91 -19.30
N SER A 608 2.20 17.80 -18.62
CA SER A 608 2.90 16.63 -19.14
C SER A 608 1.95 15.45 -19.39
N TYR A 609 0.63 15.64 -19.37
CA TYR A 609 -0.33 14.54 -19.51
C TYR A 609 -0.17 13.79 -20.83
N GLY A 610 -0.15 12.45 -20.78
CA GLY A 610 -0.02 11.59 -21.96
C GLY A 610 1.39 11.48 -22.54
N LYS A 611 2.39 12.13 -21.93
CA LYS A 611 3.79 12.02 -22.37
C LYS A 611 4.38 10.64 -22.02
N MET A 612 4.97 9.99 -23.02
CA MET A 612 5.55 8.64 -22.88
C MET A 612 6.99 8.64 -22.34
N ARG A 613 7.76 9.70 -22.61
CA ARG A 613 9.16 9.84 -22.17
C ARG A 613 9.31 11.14 -21.40
N MET A 614 9.62 11.01 -20.12
CA MET A 614 9.78 12.15 -19.22
C MET A 614 11.18 12.76 -19.33
N GLY A 615 11.25 14.08 -19.21
CA GLY A 615 12.45 14.89 -19.23
C GLY A 615 12.54 15.82 -18.02
N SER A 616 13.65 16.57 -17.93
CA SER A 616 13.99 17.41 -16.77
C SER A 616 13.16 18.69 -16.63
N GLY A 617 12.18 18.90 -17.51
CA GLY A 617 11.23 20.02 -17.47
C GLY A 617 9.77 19.57 -17.39
N ASP A 618 9.51 18.27 -17.22
CA ASP A 618 8.15 17.74 -17.09
C ASP A 618 7.66 17.74 -15.64
N MET A 619 6.33 17.61 -15.48
CA MET A 619 5.66 17.53 -14.18
C MET A 619 6.37 16.58 -13.20
N GLY A 620 6.78 17.13 -12.06
CA GLY A 620 7.42 16.39 -10.98
C GLY A 620 8.93 16.18 -11.17
N ALA A 621 9.55 16.74 -12.21
CA ALA A 621 11.01 16.82 -12.30
C ALA A 621 11.58 17.70 -11.19
N ILE A 622 12.82 17.42 -10.77
CA ILE A 622 13.63 18.42 -10.06
C ILE A 622 14.34 19.22 -11.13
N TYR A 623 13.91 20.47 -11.29
CA TYR A 623 14.19 21.25 -12.49
C TYR A 623 15.70 21.44 -12.71
N GLY A 624 16.13 21.29 -13.96
CA GLY A 624 17.52 21.45 -14.35
C GLY A 624 18.45 20.28 -13.98
N GLY A 625 17.94 19.17 -13.43
CA GLY A 625 18.79 18.04 -13.04
C GLY A 625 18.18 16.64 -13.18
N PHE A 626 16.93 16.43 -12.76
CA PHE A 626 16.41 15.07 -12.55
C PHE A 626 14.99 14.88 -13.10
N SER A 627 14.87 14.07 -14.15
CA SER A 627 13.59 13.67 -14.75
C SER A 627 12.84 12.69 -13.84
N PRO A 628 11.50 12.75 -13.76
CA PRO A 628 10.73 11.75 -13.04
C PRO A 628 10.76 10.42 -13.81
N PRO A 629 10.77 9.26 -13.10
CA PRO A 629 10.88 7.95 -13.74
C PRO A 629 9.59 7.51 -14.45
N VAL A 630 8.45 8.07 -14.06
CA VAL A 630 7.12 7.75 -14.59
C VAL A 630 6.29 9.02 -14.76
N ASN A 631 5.33 8.98 -15.69
CA ASN A 631 4.33 10.05 -15.81
C ASN A 631 3.14 9.77 -14.89
N ALA A 632 3.05 10.50 -13.79
CA ALA A 632 1.96 10.39 -12.82
C ALA A 632 0.90 11.50 -12.99
N SER A 633 0.94 12.26 -14.10
CA SER A 633 0.05 13.40 -14.33
C SER A 633 -1.39 12.96 -14.63
N LYS A 634 -2.37 13.60 -13.99
CA LYS A 634 -3.78 13.59 -14.42
C LYS A 634 -3.99 14.53 -15.61
N LYS A 635 -5.18 14.49 -16.22
CA LYS A 635 -5.53 15.34 -17.37
C LYS A 635 -5.42 16.84 -17.02
N PRO A 636 -5.14 17.71 -18.01
CA PRO A 636 -5.18 19.15 -17.80
C PRO A 636 -6.53 19.60 -17.23
N GLY A 637 -6.50 20.57 -16.32
CA GLY A 637 -7.68 21.05 -15.61
C GLY A 637 -8.15 20.16 -14.46
N GLN A 638 -7.50 19.02 -14.20
CA GLN A 638 -7.72 18.22 -12.99
C GLN A 638 -6.70 18.59 -11.91
N TRP A 639 -7.13 18.54 -10.65
CA TRP A 639 -6.25 18.73 -9.50
C TRP A 639 -5.26 17.57 -9.37
N GLN A 640 -3.98 17.93 -9.27
CA GLN A 640 -2.84 17.06 -9.01
C GLN A 640 -2.45 17.21 -7.55
N GLN A 641 -2.06 16.13 -6.88
CA GLN A 641 -1.62 16.18 -5.48
C GLN A 641 -0.11 15.98 -5.39
N TYR A 642 0.59 16.93 -4.77
CA TYR A 642 2.01 16.82 -4.46
C TYR A 642 2.25 16.53 -2.98
N VAL A 643 3.26 15.71 -2.73
CA VAL A 643 3.89 15.55 -1.42
C VAL A 643 5.40 15.70 -1.61
N ILE A 644 6.00 16.67 -0.94
CA ILE A 644 7.43 16.99 -1.04
C ILE A 644 8.01 16.97 0.37
N GLU A 645 8.91 16.04 0.67
CA GLU A 645 9.72 16.05 1.90
C GLU A 645 11.10 16.58 1.56
N PHE A 646 11.46 17.69 2.20
CA PHE A 646 12.63 18.47 1.89
C PHE A 646 13.44 18.78 3.15
N ARG A 647 14.75 18.62 3.08
CA ARG A 647 15.70 19.08 4.09
C ARG A 647 16.49 20.25 3.53
N ALA A 648 16.49 21.36 4.28
CA ALA A 648 17.21 22.57 3.91
C ALA A 648 18.74 22.38 4.01
N PRO A 649 19.54 23.17 3.28
CA PRO A 649 20.99 23.14 3.46
C PRO A 649 21.39 23.60 4.87
N ARG A 650 22.57 23.18 5.35
CA ARG A 650 23.12 23.59 6.65
C ARG A 650 24.36 24.44 6.45
N PHE A 651 24.55 25.39 7.37
CA PHE A 651 25.69 26.29 7.39
C PHE A 651 26.29 26.35 8.79
N ASP A 652 27.59 26.56 8.88
CA ASP A 652 28.27 26.87 10.15
C ASP A 652 28.09 28.35 10.53
N ALA A 653 28.67 28.75 11.67
CA ALA A 653 28.60 30.11 12.17
C ALA A 653 29.32 31.15 11.28
N ASP A 654 30.27 30.69 10.45
CA ASP A 654 31.01 31.53 9.51
C ASP A 654 30.30 31.66 8.15
N GLY A 655 29.15 30.99 7.99
CA GLY A 655 28.35 30.99 6.77
C GLY A 655 28.84 30.01 5.70
N ASN A 656 29.75 29.08 6.03
CA ASN A 656 30.15 28.03 5.10
C ASN A 656 29.12 26.91 5.10
N LYS A 657 28.79 26.38 3.92
CA LYS A 657 27.86 25.25 3.79
C LYS A 657 28.48 23.97 4.37
N THR A 658 27.79 23.36 5.33
CA THR A 658 28.18 22.11 5.99
C THR A 658 27.38 20.92 5.52
N GLN A 659 26.17 21.13 4.98
CA GLN A 659 25.35 20.07 4.41
C GLN A 659 24.51 20.61 3.24
N ASN A 660 24.39 19.79 2.20
CA ASN A 660 23.53 20.06 1.04
C ASN A 660 22.05 19.90 1.39
N ALA A 661 21.19 20.60 0.64
CA ALA A 661 19.77 20.34 0.66
C ALA A 661 19.46 18.93 0.13
N GLU A 662 18.32 18.37 0.53
CA GLU A 662 17.91 17.03 0.12
C GLU A 662 16.40 16.99 -0.13
N PHE A 663 15.98 16.57 -1.33
CA PHE A 663 14.63 16.08 -1.56
C PHE A 663 14.56 14.63 -1.06
N VAL A 664 14.18 14.46 0.21
CA VAL A 664 14.01 13.16 0.84
C VAL A 664 12.97 12.34 0.09
N LYS A 665 11.87 12.99 -0.32
CA LYS A 665 10.78 12.37 -1.06
C LYS A 665 10.06 13.38 -1.94
N VAL A 666 9.71 12.99 -3.17
CA VAL A 666 8.73 13.70 -4.00
C VAL A 666 7.74 12.70 -4.56
N GLU A 667 6.46 12.91 -4.29
CA GLU A 667 5.34 12.13 -4.82
C GLU A 667 4.37 13.03 -5.58
N LEU A 668 3.78 12.47 -6.63
CA LEU A 668 2.70 13.07 -7.41
C LEU A 668 1.56 12.07 -7.53
N ASN A 669 0.36 12.44 -7.10
CA ASN A 669 -0.85 11.59 -7.13
C ASN A 669 -0.62 10.19 -6.52
N GLY A 670 0.15 10.12 -5.44
CA GLY A 670 0.51 8.87 -4.76
C GLY A 670 1.64 8.06 -5.41
N CYS A 671 2.20 8.51 -6.53
CA CYS A 671 3.37 7.87 -7.16
C CYS A 671 4.67 8.52 -6.69
N LEU A 672 5.60 7.73 -6.13
CA LEU A 672 6.95 8.17 -5.79
C LEU A 672 7.76 8.49 -7.05
N LEU A 673 8.22 9.73 -7.16
CA LEU A 673 9.02 10.22 -8.29
C LEU A 673 10.50 10.31 -7.94
N HIS A 674 10.83 10.89 -6.78
CA HIS A 674 12.21 11.07 -6.32
C HIS A 674 12.36 10.66 -4.87
N LYS A 675 13.54 10.15 -4.50
CA LYS A 675 13.86 9.74 -3.13
C LYS A 675 15.33 9.98 -2.82
N ASN A 676 15.61 10.56 -1.65
CA ASN A 676 16.95 10.84 -1.12
C ASN A 676 17.87 11.55 -2.12
N LEU A 677 17.33 12.56 -2.80
CA LEU A 677 18.06 13.29 -3.81
C LEU A 677 18.78 14.49 -3.19
N VAL A 678 20.10 14.41 -3.10
CA VAL A 678 20.95 15.47 -2.55
C VAL A 678 21.25 16.51 -3.61
N MET A 679 20.99 17.78 -3.29
CA MET A 679 21.15 18.91 -4.19
C MET A 679 22.48 19.63 -3.91
N PRO A 680 23.47 19.57 -4.83
CA PRO A 680 24.75 20.23 -4.62
C PRO A 680 24.65 21.76 -4.60
N GLN A 681 23.60 22.31 -5.20
CA GLN A 681 23.28 23.74 -5.28
C GLN A 681 21.77 23.92 -5.52
N GLN A 682 21.29 25.16 -5.40
CA GLN A 682 19.94 25.58 -5.75
C GLN A 682 19.59 25.33 -7.24
N THR A 683 18.30 25.22 -7.54
CA THR A 683 17.84 25.12 -8.93
C THR A 683 17.85 26.52 -9.58
N PRO A 684 17.88 26.60 -10.93
CA PRO A 684 17.65 27.87 -11.62
C PRO A 684 16.28 28.49 -11.25
N GLY A 685 16.14 29.80 -11.46
CA GLY A 685 14.86 30.49 -11.28
C GLY A 685 14.46 30.79 -9.83
N GLY A 686 15.32 30.49 -8.85
CA GLY A 686 15.09 30.79 -7.44
C GLY A 686 14.92 32.29 -7.12
N LEU A 687 14.27 32.59 -6.00
CA LEU A 687 13.87 33.93 -5.59
C LEU A 687 15.05 34.87 -5.39
N THR A 688 16.13 34.38 -4.76
CA THR A 688 17.33 35.15 -4.46
C THR A 688 18.57 34.61 -5.18
N GLY A 689 18.51 33.37 -5.65
CA GLY A 689 19.64 32.67 -6.24
C GLY A 689 20.73 32.33 -5.22
N LYS A 690 20.39 32.28 -3.92
CA LYS A 690 21.32 31.97 -2.82
C LYS A 690 20.72 30.94 -1.87
N GLU A 691 21.48 29.90 -1.57
CA GLU A 691 21.09 28.89 -0.59
C GLU A 691 21.00 29.48 0.83
N SER A 692 20.02 29.01 1.61
CA SER A 692 19.76 29.46 2.98
C SER A 692 19.16 28.32 3.81
N PRO A 693 19.47 28.19 5.11
CA PRO A 693 18.89 27.14 5.96
C PRO A 693 17.39 27.33 6.22
N VAL A 694 16.87 28.52 5.91
CA VAL A 694 15.44 28.84 5.95
C VAL A 694 15.02 29.68 4.74
N GLY A 695 13.83 29.46 4.21
CA GLY A 695 13.32 30.20 3.06
C GLY A 695 11.81 30.08 2.88
N PRO A 696 11.18 30.92 2.03
CA PRO A 696 9.75 30.87 1.79
C PRO A 696 9.35 29.67 0.93
N LEU A 697 8.05 29.42 0.76
CA LEU A 697 7.56 28.72 -0.43
C LEU A 697 7.43 29.75 -1.56
N MET A 698 7.76 29.38 -2.79
CA MET A 698 7.50 30.22 -3.96
C MET A 698 6.80 29.40 -5.04
N PHE A 699 5.85 30.03 -5.73
CA PHE A 699 5.22 29.49 -6.93
C PHE A 699 5.53 30.37 -8.14
N GLN A 700 5.97 29.73 -9.22
CA GLN A 700 6.33 30.42 -10.45
C GLN A 700 5.06 30.89 -11.18
N GLY A 701 4.85 32.20 -11.24
CA GLY A 701 3.66 32.81 -11.85
C GLY A 701 3.92 33.36 -13.25
N ASN A 702 5.18 33.55 -13.62
CA ASN A 702 5.52 34.19 -14.89
C ASN A 702 5.50 33.26 -16.11
N HIS A 703 5.09 31.98 -16.00
CA HIS A 703 5.13 31.03 -17.13
C HIS A 703 3.76 30.73 -17.76
N GLY A 704 2.68 30.77 -16.98
CA GLY A 704 1.34 30.49 -17.48
C GLY A 704 0.28 30.45 -16.37
N PRO A 705 -0.98 30.21 -16.73
CA PRO A 705 -2.07 30.15 -15.75
C PRO A 705 -1.99 28.86 -14.93
N VAL A 706 -2.17 28.96 -13.62
CA VAL A 706 -2.06 27.84 -12.66
C VAL A 706 -2.89 28.16 -11.42
N ALA A 707 -3.40 27.13 -10.73
CA ALA A 707 -4.04 27.30 -9.43
C ALA A 707 -3.46 26.33 -8.40
N TYR A 708 -3.31 26.79 -7.16
CA TYR A 708 -2.85 26.02 -6.02
C TYR A 708 -3.90 26.04 -4.91
N ARG A 709 -4.03 24.95 -4.16
CA ARG A 709 -4.90 24.90 -2.97
C ARG A 709 -4.36 23.93 -1.94
N ASN A 710 -4.94 23.98 -0.74
CA ASN A 710 -4.63 23.08 0.38
C ASN A 710 -3.12 23.01 0.65
N ILE A 711 -2.45 24.18 0.66
CA ILE A 711 -0.99 24.29 0.84
C ILE A 711 -0.68 24.12 2.33
N ILE A 712 -0.27 22.91 2.71
CA ILE A 712 0.01 22.50 4.08
C ILE A 712 1.50 22.24 4.24
N VAL A 713 2.11 22.80 5.29
CA VAL A 713 3.50 22.53 5.66
C VAL A 713 3.57 21.92 7.05
N LYS A 714 4.36 20.86 7.20
CA LYS A 714 4.67 20.20 8.47
C LYS A 714 6.18 20.23 8.69
N PRO A 715 6.71 20.82 9.78
CA PRO A 715 8.13 20.76 10.08
C PRO A 715 8.61 19.31 10.24
N LEU A 716 9.81 18.95 9.79
CA LEU A 716 10.39 17.64 10.13
C LEU A 716 10.94 17.70 11.57
N LEU A 717 10.62 16.68 12.37
CA LEU A 717 11.22 16.49 13.68
C LEU A 717 12.55 15.75 13.50
N ASN A 718 13.62 16.33 14.06
CA ASN A 718 14.98 15.79 14.00
C ASN A 718 15.14 14.50 14.82
#